data_AF-A0A935UJ68-F1
#
_entry.id   AF-A0A935UJ68-F1
#
_cell.length_a   1.000
_cell.length_b   1.000
_cell.length_c   1.000
_cell.angle_alpha   90.00
_cell.angle_beta   90.00
_cell.angle_gamma   90.00
#
_symmetry.space_group_name_H-M   'P 1'
#
loop_
_entity.id
_entity.type
_entity.pdbx_description
1 polymer ?
#
loop_
_entity_poly.entity_id
_entity_poly.type
_entity_poly.pdbx_seq_one_letter_code
_entity_poly.pdbx_strand_id
1 'polypeptide(L)'
;MSDEIQVRVVNVELLRAGPAHNQLLSPLTQYLGICDDAEAGVVTQPYEHMVFLERMKAMRYEDGNDEAAKRSALREVGVDVARVLGSVPQLPGALSTDAGGPDTLVHLRLVLTPSELATLPFELAKVPVSPIACTETWLSLQARTPVVLTRRTRNVSANGVRWPLRPRILFIAASPDEVPFDEHRRELLNALQPFRMLGPDEQPVLSNDGRREQYGQLLTILKDARFEDVVAECAAHRYTHVHLLAHGVRDPNSLHASYGLELGGQAVSAERLASAFAGLTNSGIQRPSVVTLATCDSGNQQDAVLVPGGSIAHVLHQAGIALVLASQVPLSKEGSVLVVRELYRGLLWAENPWVLMHRLRTALHGLLGDSSHDWASLVVYEALPRDLADQLEEARYLQAKAANNVAFERIDQAAESSGRFDDEMQALEETLRRLPTAGRFAMEGLGLRASSLKRLAQAEFRIAQQPGCLDRVRRALSSARYLHQALHYYEQAVTGFLVDDGKPVQRVASLHWVLVQQLCLSAVLGKCVPEGTRETALMSARAYVEHSSPEEQAWAHGSLAELALLAIEHLSMGQGHEGEFARVRAEAMQHVRELIRLARRLDNPFLIESNLRQFRRYVDWWGTTLLENVVISLDLDDRGTCHGDDAALWQKTESAWARNGMVGVARQLADMLDERGAADRTAKAASARYPATTPATASDAAIPAQAATGASGTTVAAATPPVIAMLAALPQRAPANTPPAADAGAQSFLRVDMLPAEHGDCLWLEFGRDSLTARVLVDGGTPEAFDRVLRPRFEILPEQQRHLELLILTHIDADHVGGGIPLLKAAKELGLSAGDVWFNGWKHIKSFGFLGAKQGEIFSELLEQLGWTWNGWQDGKAIVLPADGGLPSVTLPSGLVLTLLSPSANKLKALALKWKKDINALGLEPGQGDAFLGRTTVSASEDLDELLKTPFRTDTAPNNGSSITVLAEYGGKSILLGADCHAPLLVASLKTLLQQRRLKKLPLSAFKVPHHGSRNNLDETVMGLIECRNYLISTSGKLFKHPDREAIARIIHFGGPSPTLWFNYRSDVNEVWAKPELQAKYNYRAMYPPEGQEGLLVTL
;
A
#
# COMPACT_ATOMS: atom_id res chain seq x y z
N MET A 1 22.87 18.31 -15.81
CA MET A 1 22.44 18.58 -14.42
C MET A 1 23.06 17.49 -13.55
N SER A 2 23.35 17.79 -12.29
CA SER A 2 23.84 16.79 -11.31
C SER A 2 22.75 15.80 -10.89
N ASP A 3 23.12 14.74 -10.17
CA ASP A 3 22.19 13.73 -9.65
C ASP A 3 21.39 14.22 -8.41
N GLU A 4 21.81 15.31 -7.77
CA GLU A 4 21.14 15.91 -6.60
C GLU A 4 20.63 17.34 -6.87
N ILE A 5 19.78 17.49 -7.90
CA ILE A 5 19.09 18.76 -8.15
C ILE A 5 18.17 19.10 -6.98
N GLN A 6 18.41 20.23 -6.31
CA GLN A 6 17.52 20.73 -5.26
C GLN A 6 16.25 21.31 -5.89
N VAL A 7 15.07 20.89 -5.41
CA VAL A 7 13.79 21.39 -5.92
C VAL A 7 13.20 22.41 -4.95
N ARG A 8 13.22 23.69 -5.33
CA ARG A 8 12.54 24.77 -4.59
C ARG A 8 11.11 24.89 -5.11
N VAL A 9 10.14 24.54 -4.29
CA VAL A 9 8.71 24.71 -4.59
C VAL A 9 8.31 26.18 -4.37
N VAL A 10 7.54 26.72 -5.32
CA VAL A 10 6.84 28.02 -5.24
C VAL A 10 5.37 27.75 -5.51
N ASN A 11 4.50 28.01 -4.53
CA ASN A 11 3.07 27.71 -4.62
C ASN A 11 2.29 28.98 -4.97
N VAL A 12 1.51 28.94 -6.04
CA VAL A 12 0.63 30.05 -6.44
C VAL A 12 -0.82 29.58 -6.41
N GLU A 13 -1.64 30.23 -5.60
CA GLU A 13 -3.09 29.98 -5.59
C GLU A 13 -3.82 31.07 -6.38
N LEU A 14 -4.69 30.66 -7.32
CA LEU A 14 -5.60 31.56 -8.04
C LEU A 14 -7.05 31.20 -7.66
N LEU A 15 -7.75 32.15 -7.04
CA LEU A 15 -9.03 31.96 -6.37
C LEU A 15 -10.10 32.95 -6.87
N ARG A 16 -11.37 32.57 -6.78
CA ARG A 16 -12.53 33.45 -7.04
C ARG A 16 -13.64 33.14 -6.02
N ALA A 17 -14.48 34.12 -5.70
CA ALA A 17 -15.72 33.89 -4.95
C ALA A 17 -16.82 33.27 -5.84
N GLY A 18 -17.66 32.42 -5.25
CA GLY A 18 -18.74 31.70 -5.97
C GLY A 18 -18.35 30.28 -6.40
N PRO A 19 -19.13 29.63 -7.29
CA PRO A 19 -18.86 28.28 -7.74
C PRO A 19 -17.57 28.18 -8.56
N ALA A 20 -16.93 27.01 -8.49
CA ALA A 20 -15.70 26.66 -9.20
C ALA A 20 -15.86 26.41 -10.72
N HIS A 21 -17.06 26.66 -11.27
CA HIS A 21 -17.45 26.42 -12.65
C HIS A 21 -18.58 27.40 -13.04
N ASN A 22 -19.07 27.34 -14.29
CA ASN A 22 -20.12 28.20 -14.85
C ASN A 22 -19.77 29.72 -14.94
N GLN A 23 -18.50 30.08 -15.10
CA GLN A 23 -18.10 31.48 -15.34
C GLN A 23 -17.16 31.63 -16.54
N LEU A 24 -17.59 32.40 -17.54
CA LEU A 24 -16.78 32.75 -18.71
C LEU A 24 -15.58 33.62 -18.32
N LEU A 25 -14.48 33.48 -19.06
CA LEU A 25 -13.39 34.45 -19.02
C LEU A 25 -13.92 35.82 -19.49
N SER A 26 -13.78 36.85 -18.67
CA SER A 26 -14.00 38.25 -19.02
C SER A 26 -13.05 39.12 -18.18
N PRO A 27 -12.38 40.15 -18.72
CA PRO A 27 -11.40 40.97 -18.00
C PRO A 27 -11.95 41.75 -16.80
N LEU A 28 -13.27 41.81 -16.66
CA LEU A 28 -13.96 42.37 -15.50
C LEU A 28 -13.98 41.42 -14.28
N THR A 29 -13.63 40.14 -14.48
CA THR A 29 -13.56 39.14 -13.41
C THR A 29 -12.28 39.33 -12.61
N GLN A 30 -12.41 39.66 -11.33
CA GLN A 30 -11.29 39.74 -10.40
C GLN A 30 -11.06 38.39 -9.72
N TYR A 31 -9.82 37.90 -9.80
CA TYR A 31 -9.31 36.76 -9.04
C TYR A 31 -8.40 37.26 -7.92
N LEU A 32 -8.29 36.45 -6.87
CA LEU A 32 -7.29 36.64 -5.82
C LEU A 32 -6.09 35.75 -6.12
N GLY A 33 -4.91 36.35 -6.27
CA GLY A 33 -3.63 35.66 -6.49
C GLY A 33 -2.75 35.72 -5.25
N ILE A 34 -2.27 34.57 -4.80
CA ILE A 34 -1.41 34.40 -3.62
C ILE A 34 -0.14 33.65 -4.03
N CYS A 35 1.04 34.03 -3.54
CA CYS A 35 2.31 33.34 -3.78
C CYS A 35 2.95 32.96 -2.43
N ASP A 36 2.97 31.67 -2.09
CA ASP A 36 3.41 31.16 -0.78
C ASP A 36 2.81 32.00 0.38
N ASP A 37 3.65 32.57 1.26
CA ASP A 37 3.21 33.38 2.41
C ASP A 37 3.00 34.89 2.09
N ALA A 38 2.95 35.27 0.81
CA ALA A 38 2.80 36.68 0.40
C ALA A 38 1.38 37.24 0.60
N GLU A 39 1.28 38.57 0.72
CA GLU A 39 0.00 39.27 0.66
C GLU A 39 -0.75 38.99 -0.65
N ALA A 40 -2.08 38.84 -0.53
CA ALA A 40 -2.94 38.46 -1.65
C ALA A 40 -3.25 39.66 -2.57
N GLY A 41 -3.01 39.50 -3.88
CA GLY A 41 -3.21 40.54 -4.90
C GLY A 41 -4.41 40.27 -5.81
N VAL A 42 -4.86 41.31 -6.51
CA VAL A 42 -5.92 41.19 -7.54
C VAL A 42 -5.28 40.82 -8.88
N VAL A 43 -5.75 39.74 -9.48
CA VAL A 43 -5.35 39.25 -10.80
C VAL A 43 -6.55 39.31 -11.73
N THR A 44 -6.36 39.71 -12.99
CA THR A 44 -7.37 39.68 -14.06
C THR A 44 -6.79 39.00 -15.31
N GLN A 45 -7.66 38.55 -16.20
CA GLN A 45 -7.31 37.98 -17.50
C GLN A 45 -7.46 39.03 -18.63
N PRO A 46 -6.63 38.98 -19.68
CA PRO A 46 -6.70 39.97 -20.78
C PRO A 46 -7.79 39.69 -21.83
N TYR A 47 -8.62 38.66 -21.65
CA TYR A 47 -9.55 38.16 -22.69
C TYR A 47 -11.00 38.05 -22.24
N GLU A 48 -11.91 38.40 -23.16
CA GLU A 48 -13.25 37.81 -23.24
C GLU A 48 -13.17 36.39 -23.82
N HIS A 49 -13.99 35.48 -23.33
CA HIS A 49 -13.85 34.04 -23.57
C HIS A 49 -13.83 33.66 -25.06
N MET A 50 -14.71 34.25 -25.89
CA MET A 50 -14.73 33.96 -27.34
C MET A 50 -13.42 34.34 -28.04
N VAL A 51 -12.82 35.48 -27.69
CA VAL A 51 -11.52 35.93 -28.25
C VAL A 51 -10.40 34.98 -27.83
N PHE A 52 -10.48 34.42 -26.63
CA PHE A 52 -9.56 33.38 -26.19
C PHE A 52 -9.74 32.07 -26.97
N LEU A 53 -10.98 31.63 -27.24
CA LEU A 53 -11.24 30.44 -28.05
C LEU A 53 -10.69 30.59 -29.49
N GLU A 54 -10.85 31.75 -30.12
CA GLU A 54 -10.29 32.04 -31.44
C GLU A 54 -8.75 31.96 -31.44
N ARG A 55 -8.08 32.58 -30.45
CA ARG A 55 -6.62 32.48 -30.26
C ARG A 55 -6.15 31.04 -30.06
N MET A 56 -6.89 30.25 -29.27
CA MET A 56 -6.58 28.84 -29.08
C MET A 56 -6.81 28.00 -30.35
N LYS A 57 -7.80 28.33 -31.20
CA LYS A 57 -7.99 27.66 -32.49
C LYS A 57 -6.80 27.89 -33.42
N ALA A 58 -6.28 29.13 -33.49
CA ALA A 58 -5.15 29.48 -34.35
C ALA A 58 -3.82 28.73 -34.02
N MET A 59 -3.75 28.04 -32.87
CA MET A 59 -2.61 27.21 -32.50
C MET A 59 -2.77 25.72 -32.86
N ARG A 60 -3.98 25.27 -33.29
CA ARG A 60 -4.21 23.88 -33.71
C ARG A 60 -3.47 23.53 -35.01
N TYR A 61 -3.04 22.28 -35.11
CA TYR A 61 -2.58 21.68 -36.36
C TYR A 61 -3.80 21.39 -37.28
N GLU A 62 -4.25 22.40 -38.02
CA GLU A 62 -5.26 22.29 -39.10
C GLU A 62 -4.59 22.57 -40.46
N ASP A 63 -4.95 21.81 -41.51
CA ASP A 63 -4.35 21.95 -42.85
C ASP A 63 -4.61 23.36 -43.43
N GLY A 64 -3.53 24.07 -43.74
CA GLY A 64 -3.57 25.42 -44.31
C GLY A 64 -3.37 26.58 -43.32
N ASN A 65 -3.15 26.32 -42.03
CA ASN A 65 -2.73 27.36 -41.08
C ASN A 65 -1.35 27.93 -41.43
N ASP A 66 -1.22 29.27 -41.35
CA ASP A 66 0.05 29.97 -41.54
C ASP A 66 0.95 29.80 -40.29
N GLU A 67 2.12 29.20 -40.46
CA GLU A 67 3.13 29.03 -39.41
C GLU A 67 3.61 30.37 -38.84
N ALA A 68 3.60 31.47 -39.60
CA ALA A 68 3.94 32.79 -39.06
C ALA A 68 2.84 33.32 -38.13
N ALA A 69 1.56 33.25 -38.52
CA ALA A 69 0.42 33.57 -37.67
C ALA A 69 0.38 32.71 -36.39
N LYS A 70 0.59 31.39 -36.51
CA LYS A 70 0.71 30.44 -35.40
C LYS A 70 1.80 30.85 -34.39
N ARG A 71 2.99 31.22 -34.89
CA ARG A 71 4.10 31.74 -34.07
C ARG A 71 3.77 33.08 -33.40
N SER A 72 3.02 33.97 -34.04
CA SER A 72 2.53 35.20 -33.41
C SER A 72 1.57 34.90 -32.27
N ALA A 73 0.56 34.05 -32.51
CA ALA A 73 -0.41 33.65 -31.50
C ALA A 73 0.25 33.01 -30.26
N LEU A 74 1.22 32.09 -30.46
CA LEU A 74 2.00 31.49 -29.37
C LEU A 74 2.76 32.56 -28.55
N ARG A 75 3.38 33.57 -29.20
CA ARG A 75 4.13 34.63 -28.51
C ARG A 75 3.20 35.61 -27.79
N GLU A 76 2.10 36.02 -28.41
CA GLU A 76 1.10 36.92 -27.83
C GLU A 76 0.44 36.30 -26.60
N VAL A 77 -0.04 35.05 -26.71
CA VAL A 77 -0.61 34.30 -25.58
C VAL A 77 0.43 34.10 -24.48
N GLY A 78 1.69 33.82 -24.81
CA GLY A 78 2.76 33.69 -23.82
C GLY A 78 3.10 34.99 -23.07
N VAL A 79 3.02 36.14 -23.73
CA VAL A 79 3.15 37.47 -23.10
C VAL A 79 1.95 37.77 -22.22
N ASP A 80 0.74 37.49 -22.70
CA ASP A 80 -0.50 37.76 -21.99
C ASP A 80 -0.64 36.89 -20.72
N VAL A 81 -0.26 35.61 -20.76
CA VAL A 81 -0.24 34.77 -19.56
C VAL A 81 0.94 35.12 -18.62
N ALA A 82 2.05 35.65 -19.15
CA ALA A 82 3.09 36.24 -18.31
C ALA A 82 2.63 37.51 -17.56
N ARG A 83 1.69 38.30 -18.11
CA ARG A 83 1.06 39.42 -17.38
C ARG A 83 0.15 38.92 -16.24
N VAL A 84 -0.60 37.84 -16.47
CA VAL A 84 -1.41 37.18 -15.41
C VAL A 84 -0.53 36.74 -14.25
N LEU A 85 0.57 36.02 -14.53
CA LEU A 85 1.54 35.61 -13.49
C LEU A 85 2.27 36.81 -12.87
N GLY A 86 2.66 37.80 -13.68
CA GLY A 86 3.30 39.03 -13.21
C GLY A 86 2.41 39.92 -12.33
N SER A 87 1.09 39.66 -12.30
CA SER A 87 0.12 40.33 -11.43
C SER A 87 -0.02 39.66 -10.06
N VAL A 88 0.52 38.44 -9.87
CA VAL A 88 0.58 37.80 -8.55
C VAL A 88 1.70 38.46 -7.72
N PRO A 89 1.43 38.97 -6.50
CA PRO A 89 2.45 39.58 -5.65
C PRO A 89 3.63 38.65 -5.39
N GLN A 90 4.83 39.23 -5.37
CA GLN A 90 6.12 38.58 -5.11
C GLN A 90 6.56 37.48 -6.12
N LEU A 91 5.67 36.91 -6.93
CA LEU A 91 5.97 35.80 -7.85
C LEU A 91 7.14 36.09 -8.83
N PRO A 92 7.27 37.27 -9.48
CA PRO A 92 8.45 37.58 -10.30
C PRO A 92 9.77 37.53 -9.50
N GLY A 93 9.76 37.90 -8.22
CA GLY A 93 10.90 37.79 -7.32
C GLY A 93 11.21 36.34 -6.91
N ALA A 94 10.17 35.55 -6.65
CA ALA A 94 10.32 34.11 -6.39
C ALA A 94 10.93 33.38 -7.59
N LEU A 95 10.51 33.70 -8.82
CA LEU A 95 11.01 33.07 -10.05
C LEU A 95 12.42 33.55 -10.48
N SER A 96 12.83 34.76 -10.11
CA SER A 96 14.14 35.34 -10.51
C SER A 96 15.26 35.17 -9.47
N THR A 97 14.97 34.66 -8.28
CA THR A 97 15.95 34.49 -7.21
C THR A 97 16.83 33.25 -7.39
N ASP A 98 18.09 33.47 -7.79
CA ASP A 98 19.16 32.47 -8.00
C ASP A 98 19.71 31.88 -6.66
N ALA A 99 18.81 31.63 -5.70
CA ALA A 99 19.12 31.56 -4.27
C ALA A 99 19.76 30.24 -3.77
N GLY A 100 19.83 29.21 -4.61
CA GLY A 100 20.35 27.88 -4.24
C GLY A 100 21.59 27.43 -5.02
N GLY A 101 22.20 28.31 -5.82
CA GLY A 101 23.32 27.94 -6.69
C GLY A 101 22.90 27.18 -7.96
N PRO A 102 23.86 26.67 -8.75
CA PRO A 102 23.64 26.23 -10.13
C PRO A 102 22.80 24.95 -10.30
N ASP A 103 22.53 24.21 -9.23
CA ASP A 103 21.82 22.93 -9.24
C ASP A 103 20.42 23.01 -8.60
N THR A 104 19.73 24.16 -8.75
CA THR A 104 18.35 24.37 -8.24
C THR A 104 17.31 24.37 -9.37
N LEU A 105 16.28 23.55 -9.23
CA LEU A 105 15.05 23.56 -10.05
C LEU A 105 13.92 24.28 -9.31
N VAL A 106 13.28 25.24 -9.96
CA VAL A 106 12.10 25.92 -9.41
C VAL A 106 10.83 25.16 -9.84
N HIS A 107 10.13 24.57 -8.87
CA HIS A 107 8.84 23.93 -9.09
C HIS A 107 7.72 24.94 -8.84
N LEU A 108 7.16 25.50 -9.92
CA LEU A 108 6.01 26.39 -9.86
C LEU A 108 4.72 25.55 -9.86
N ARG A 109 4.05 25.48 -8.70
CA ARG A 109 2.76 24.81 -8.53
C ARG A 109 1.63 25.83 -8.63
N LEU A 110 0.78 25.71 -9.65
CA LEU A 110 -0.45 26.49 -9.78
C LEU A 110 -1.62 25.72 -9.15
N VAL A 111 -2.11 26.18 -8.00
CA VAL A 111 -3.35 25.69 -7.37
C VAL A 111 -4.52 26.48 -7.95
N LEU A 112 -5.31 25.83 -8.78
CA LEU A 112 -6.42 26.47 -9.51
C LEU A 112 -7.75 26.05 -8.87
N THR A 113 -8.53 27.03 -8.40
CA THR A 113 -9.89 26.79 -7.86
C THR A 113 -11.01 27.04 -8.88
N PRO A 114 -10.97 28.08 -9.74
CA PRO A 114 -11.93 28.26 -10.84
C PRO A 114 -11.52 27.41 -12.06
N SER A 115 -12.44 26.64 -12.63
CA SER A 115 -12.17 25.81 -13.83
C SER A 115 -11.82 26.66 -15.05
N GLU A 116 -12.41 27.85 -15.19
CA GLU A 116 -12.16 28.74 -16.32
C GLU A 116 -10.71 29.20 -16.42
N LEU A 117 -9.98 29.32 -15.30
CA LEU A 117 -8.55 29.63 -15.31
C LEU A 117 -7.70 28.48 -15.83
N ALA A 118 -8.11 27.22 -15.62
CA ALA A 118 -7.41 26.06 -16.15
C ALA A 118 -7.61 25.88 -17.67
N THR A 119 -8.42 26.72 -18.34
CA THR A 119 -8.41 26.87 -19.80
C THR A 119 -7.16 27.58 -20.33
N LEU A 120 -6.47 28.39 -19.51
CA LEU A 120 -5.29 29.17 -19.91
C LEU A 120 -4.06 28.26 -20.09
N PRO A 121 -3.18 28.51 -21.07
CA PRO A 121 -1.93 27.76 -21.25
C PRO A 121 -0.79 28.43 -20.46
N PHE A 122 -0.74 28.19 -19.15
CA PHE A 122 0.33 28.68 -18.28
C PHE A 122 1.73 28.22 -18.70
N GLU A 123 1.80 27.07 -19.35
CA GLU A 123 2.98 26.45 -19.92
C GLU A 123 3.59 27.24 -21.10
N LEU A 124 2.81 28.13 -21.74
CA LEU A 124 3.32 29.09 -22.74
C LEU A 124 3.88 30.38 -22.13
N ALA A 125 3.84 30.59 -20.81
CA ALA A 125 4.24 31.86 -20.21
C ALA A 125 5.67 32.27 -20.57
N LYS A 126 5.85 33.54 -20.97
CA LYS A 126 7.15 34.23 -20.90
C LYS A 126 7.56 34.44 -19.43
N VAL A 127 8.84 34.69 -19.16
CA VAL A 127 9.28 34.99 -17.79
C VAL A 127 8.67 36.33 -17.33
N PRO A 128 7.85 36.36 -16.27
CA PRO A 128 7.24 37.59 -15.79
C PRO A 128 8.27 38.47 -15.06
N VAL A 129 8.21 39.78 -15.29
CA VAL A 129 9.04 40.77 -14.57
C VAL A 129 8.15 41.69 -13.73
N SER A 130 6.97 42.04 -14.24
CA SER A 130 5.95 42.86 -13.56
C SER A 130 4.57 42.62 -14.23
N PRO A 131 3.45 43.19 -13.73
CA PRO A 131 2.14 43.08 -14.39
C PRO A 131 2.12 43.59 -15.84
N ILE A 132 3.08 44.47 -16.21
CA ILE A 132 3.15 45.14 -17.51
C ILE A 132 4.35 44.70 -18.37
N ALA A 133 5.26 43.87 -17.86
CA ALA A 133 6.51 43.50 -18.55
C ALA A 133 6.95 42.05 -18.31
N CYS A 134 7.46 41.42 -19.35
CA CYS A 134 8.04 40.08 -19.36
C CYS A 134 9.31 40.04 -20.24
N THR A 135 10.04 38.93 -20.22
CA THR A 135 11.16 38.70 -21.17
C THR A 135 10.66 38.08 -22.49
N GLU A 136 11.56 37.89 -23.45
CA GLU A 136 11.30 37.08 -24.66
C GLU A 136 11.51 35.57 -24.43
N THR A 137 12.12 35.16 -23.30
CA THR A 137 12.36 33.75 -22.98
C THR A 137 11.11 33.08 -22.42
N TRP A 138 10.89 31.82 -22.77
CA TRP A 138 9.83 30.98 -22.19
C TRP A 138 10.21 30.55 -20.77
N LEU A 139 9.26 30.60 -19.83
CA LEU A 139 9.46 30.30 -18.41
C LEU A 139 9.93 28.84 -18.19
N SER A 140 9.23 27.87 -18.79
CA SER A 140 9.52 26.45 -18.62
C SER A 140 10.77 25.92 -19.34
N LEU A 141 11.49 26.79 -20.07
CA LEU A 141 12.66 26.44 -20.89
C LEU A 141 13.93 27.22 -20.50
N GLN A 142 13.91 27.90 -19.35
CA GLN A 142 15.10 28.59 -18.82
C GLN A 142 16.21 27.58 -18.48
N ALA A 143 17.43 27.81 -18.98
CA ALA A 143 18.57 26.93 -18.71
C ALA A 143 19.36 27.28 -17.42
N ARG A 144 19.36 28.55 -16.99
CA ARG A 144 20.10 29.00 -15.79
C ARG A 144 19.33 28.75 -14.49
N THR A 145 18.08 29.16 -14.47
CA THR A 145 17.16 28.98 -13.33
C THR A 145 15.99 28.16 -13.88
N PRO A 146 16.15 26.83 -14.01
CA PRO A 146 15.15 25.99 -14.66
C PRO A 146 13.84 26.00 -13.89
N VAL A 147 12.73 26.08 -14.63
CA VAL A 147 11.37 26.09 -14.05
C VAL A 147 10.59 24.90 -14.58
N VAL A 148 9.89 24.22 -13.68
CA VAL A 148 8.86 23.23 -14.01
C VAL A 148 7.52 23.73 -13.50
N LEU A 149 6.63 24.04 -14.44
CA LEU A 149 5.26 24.43 -14.15
C LEU A 149 4.36 23.18 -14.09
N THR A 150 3.62 23.05 -12.99
CA THR A 150 2.58 22.03 -12.79
C THR A 150 1.30 22.67 -12.25
N ARG A 151 0.18 21.95 -12.37
CA ARG A 151 -1.14 22.36 -11.90
C ARG A 151 -1.60 21.45 -10.76
N ARG A 152 -2.51 21.92 -9.93
CA ARG A 152 -3.13 21.15 -8.85
C ARG A 152 -4.56 21.60 -8.60
N THR A 153 -5.45 20.66 -8.32
CA THR A 153 -6.81 20.98 -7.84
C THR A 153 -6.83 20.97 -6.31
N ARG A 154 -7.48 21.96 -5.70
CA ARG A 154 -7.41 22.22 -4.25
C ARG A 154 -7.88 21.04 -3.38
N ASN A 155 -8.74 20.18 -3.91
CA ASN A 155 -9.33 19.05 -3.19
C ASN A 155 -8.44 17.79 -3.16
N VAL A 156 -7.31 17.77 -3.88
CA VAL A 156 -6.42 16.60 -3.96
C VAL A 156 -5.26 16.75 -2.99
N SER A 157 -5.29 15.98 -1.90
CA SER A 157 -4.19 15.93 -0.93
C SER A 157 -3.02 15.08 -1.42
N ALA A 158 -1.81 15.43 -1.00
CA ALA A 158 -0.60 14.61 -1.20
C ALA A 158 -0.35 13.67 -0.01
N ASN A 159 -1.09 13.85 1.10
CA ASN A 159 -0.88 13.08 2.32
C ASN A 159 -1.32 11.63 2.10
N GLY A 160 -0.41 10.69 2.33
CA GLY A 160 -0.63 9.25 2.08
C GLY A 160 -0.34 8.79 0.65
N VAL A 161 0.06 9.68 -0.27
CA VAL A 161 0.57 9.28 -1.58
C VAL A 161 1.91 8.57 -1.41
N ARG A 162 1.99 7.33 -1.92
CA ARG A 162 3.21 6.53 -2.01
C ARG A 162 3.64 6.38 -3.47
N TRP A 163 4.92 6.61 -3.75
CA TRP A 163 5.52 6.35 -5.05
C TRP A 163 5.59 4.82 -5.31
N PRO A 164 5.29 4.33 -6.52
CA PRO A 164 5.23 2.89 -6.78
C PRO A 164 6.62 2.25 -6.84
N LEU A 165 7.03 1.61 -5.73
CA LEU A 165 8.29 0.86 -5.60
C LEU A 165 8.43 -0.31 -6.60
N ARG A 166 7.31 -0.81 -7.14
CA ARG A 166 7.25 -1.85 -8.19
C ARG A 166 6.33 -1.37 -9.32
N PRO A 167 6.88 -0.81 -10.42
CA PRO A 167 6.09 -0.40 -11.57
C PRO A 167 5.34 -1.57 -12.22
N ARG A 168 4.07 -1.33 -12.56
CA ARG A 168 3.24 -2.18 -13.42
C ARG A 168 2.36 -1.27 -14.27
N ILE A 169 2.46 -1.42 -15.58
CA ILE A 169 1.88 -0.55 -16.60
C ILE A 169 0.69 -1.24 -17.27
N LEU A 170 -0.43 -0.53 -17.38
CA LEU A 170 -1.49 -0.86 -18.34
C LEU A 170 -1.38 0.11 -19.52
N PHE A 171 -1.23 -0.41 -20.74
CA PHE A 171 -1.29 0.38 -21.96
C PHE A 171 -2.64 0.09 -22.65
N ILE A 172 -3.49 1.11 -22.74
CA ILE A 172 -4.80 1.07 -23.39
C ILE A 172 -4.65 1.75 -24.75
N ALA A 173 -4.99 1.04 -25.82
CA ALA A 173 -4.99 1.54 -27.18
C ALA A 173 -6.34 1.30 -27.87
N ALA A 174 -6.90 2.35 -28.47
CA ALA A 174 -8.08 2.27 -29.34
C ALA A 174 -7.75 2.82 -30.73
N SER A 175 -8.37 2.24 -31.76
CA SER A 175 -8.10 2.51 -33.18
C SER A 175 -6.60 2.49 -33.53
N PRO A 176 -5.88 1.37 -33.25
CA PRO A 176 -4.42 1.30 -33.31
C PRO A 176 -3.81 1.64 -34.68
N ASP A 177 -4.57 1.46 -35.77
CA ASP A 177 -4.15 1.80 -37.14
C ASP A 177 -4.10 3.32 -37.41
N GLU A 178 -4.82 4.14 -36.62
CA GLU A 178 -4.93 5.59 -36.82
C GLU A 178 -3.98 6.39 -35.91
N VAL A 179 -3.61 5.82 -34.75
CA VAL A 179 -2.67 6.36 -33.75
C VAL A 179 -1.25 5.79 -33.91
N PRO A 180 -0.19 6.40 -33.35
CA PRO A 180 1.17 5.83 -33.36
C PRO A 180 1.35 4.64 -32.37
N PHE A 181 0.54 3.59 -32.53
CA PHE A 181 0.48 2.47 -31.59
C PHE A 181 1.80 1.69 -31.53
N ASP A 182 2.36 1.29 -32.66
CA ASP A 182 3.57 0.44 -32.68
C ASP A 182 4.82 1.20 -32.22
N GLU A 183 4.92 2.51 -32.45
CA GLU A 183 5.99 3.33 -31.87
C GLU A 183 5.84 3.47 -30.36
N HIS A 184 4.63 3.73 -29.84
CA HIS A 184 4.36 3.79 -28.40
C HIS A 184 4.66 2.44 -27.72
N ARG A 185 4.24 1.33 -28.35
CA ARG A 185 4.53 -0.05 -27.92
C ARG A 185 6.03 -0.31 -27.93
N ARG A 186 6.76 0.06 -28.99
CA ARG A 186 8.21 -0.08 -29.10
C ARG A 186 8.93 0.69 -28.00
N GLU A 187 8.62 1.97 -27.77
CA GLU A 187 9.34 2.76 -26.77
C GLU A 187 9.02 2.34 -25.32
N LEU A 188 7.81 1.83 -25.03
CA LEU A 188 7.50 1.16 -23.77
C LEU A 188 8.31 -0.13 -23.59
N LEU A 189 8.39 -0.98 -24.62
CA LEU A 189 9.17 -2.22 -24.57
C LEU A 189 10.68 -1.94 -24.44
N ASN A 190 11.19 -0.87 -25.08
CA ASN A 190 12.55 -0.37 -24.93
C ASN A 190 12.83 0.09 -23.50
N ALA A 191 11.93 0.87 -22.89
CA ALA A 191 12.09 1.36 -21.52
C ALA A 191 12.02 0.24 -20.47
N LEU A 192 11.28 -0.84 -20.75
CA LEU A 192 11.19 -2.04 -19.93
C LEU A 192 12.35 -3.03 -20.12
N GLN A 193 13.18 -2.84 -21.16
CA GLN A 193 14.24 -3.79 -21.53
C GLN A 193 15.24 -4.09 -20.40
N PRO A 194 15.63 -3.17 -19.50
CA PRO A 194 16.51 -3.52 -18.36
C PRO A 194 15.87 -4.46 -17.32
N PHE A 195 14.54 -4.55 -17.28
CA PHE A 195 13.77 -5.21 -16.22
C PHE A 195 13.12 -6.53 -16.64
N ARG A 196 13.37 -7.00 -17.87
CA ARG A 196 12.77 -8.21 -18.45
C ARG A 196 13.84 -9.13 -19.07
N MET A 197 13.71 -10.44 -18.91
CA MET A 197 14.52 -11.40 -19.66
C MET A 197 14.14 -11.41 -21.15
N LEU A 198 15.15 -11.62 -22.00
CA LEU A 198 14.99 -11.74 -23.46
C LEU A 198 15.14 -13.23 -23.81
N GLY A 199 14.17 -13.82 -24.51
CA GLY A 199 14.12 -15.27 -24.71
C GLY A 199 12.76 -15.78 -25.21
N PRO A 200 12.51 -17.09 -25.23
CA PRO A 200 11.26 -17.65 -25.74
C PRO A 200 10.00 -17.12 -25.04
N ASP A 201 10.09 -16.87 -23.73
CA ASP A 201 9.03 -16.31 -22.88
C ASP A 201 8.84 -14.78 -23.05
N GLU A 202 9.52 -14.15 -24.02
CA GLU A 202 9.32 -12.75 -24.41
C GLU A 202 8.10 -12.56 -25.33
N GLN A 203 7.64 -13.64 -25.97
CA GLN A 203 6.32 -13.67 -26.63
C GLN A 203 5.26 -13.30 -25.59
N PRO A 204 4.44 -12.24 -25.82
CA PRO A 204 3.40 -11.89 -24.87
C PRO A 204 2.40 -13.03 -24.74
N VAL A 205 1.92 -13.29 -23.52
CA VAL A 205 0.77 -14.19 -23.33
C VAL A 205 -0.46 -13.46 -23.88
N LEU A 206 -0.92 -13.90 -25.04
CA LEU A 206 -2.08 -13.36 -25.74
C LEU A 206 -3.39 -13.93 -25.18
N SER A 207 -4.46 -13.11 -25.20
CA SER A 207 -5.83 -13.62 -25.09
C SER A 207 -6.26 -14.38 -26.34
N ASN A 208 -7.32 -15.19 -26.22
CA ASN A 208 -7.91 -15.96 -27.32
C ASN A 208 -8.37 -15.10 -28.52
N ASP A 209 -8.63 -13.81 -28.30
CA ASP A 209 -9.02 -12.82 -29.32
C ASP A 209 -7.86 -11.91 -29.76
N GLY A 210 -6.64 -12.12 -29.26
CA GLY A 210 -5.44 -11.35 -29.61
C GLY A 210 -5.38 -9.90 -29.10
N ARG A 211 -6.46 -9.40 -28.47
CA ARG A 211 -6.59 -8.00 -28.04
C ARG A 211 -5.82 -7.67 -26.75
N ARG A 212 -5.52 -8.66 -25.91
CA ARG A 212 -4.76 -8.48 -24.66
C ARG A 212 -3.38 -9.12 -24.77
N GLU A 213 -2.32 -8.32 -24.62
CA GLU A 213 -0.92 -8.79 -24.54
C GLU A 213 -0.40 -8.71 -23.10
N GLN A 214 0.23 -9.76 -22.57
CA GLN A 214 0.84 -9.76 -21.23
C GLN A 214 2.36 -10.00 -21.31
N TYR A 215 3.15 -9.03 -20.85
CA TYR A 215 4.62 -9.11 -20.78
C TYR A 215 5.07 -9.29 -19.33
N GLY A 216 5.15 -10.55 -18.88
CA GLY A 216 5.47 -10.89 -17.49
C GLY A 216 4.50 -10.21 -16.52
N GLN A 217 5.03 -9.61 -15.45
CA GLN A 217 4.24 -8.82 -14.49
C GLN A 217 4.27 -7.31 -14.74
N LEU A 218 5.10 -6.81 -15.67
CA LEU A 218 5.43 -5.38 -15.77
C LEU A 218 4.53 -4.59 -16.73
N LEU A 219 4.10 -5.19 -17.84
CA LEU A 219 3.27 -4.52 -18.85
C LEU A 219 2.13 -5.41 -19.32
N THR A 220 0.95 -4.81 -19.41
CA THR A 220 -0.22 -5.36 -20.09
C THR A 220 -0.68 -4.37 -21.14
N ILE A 221 -0.97 -4.83 -22.36
CA ILE A 221 -1.50 -4.00 -23.44
C ILE A 221 -2.92 -4.47 -23.79
N LEU A 222 -3.87 -3.53 -23.90
CA LEU A 222 -5.18 -3.72 -24.50
C LEU A 222 -5.20 -3.00 -25.85
N LYS A 223 -5.26 -3.76 -26.94
CA LYS A 223 -5.53 -3.30 -28.31
C LYS A 223 -7.04 -3.27 -28.55
N ASP A 224 -7.49 -2.41 -29.45
CA ASP A 224 -8.90 -2.27 -29.83
C ASP A 224 -9.82 -2.17 -28.60
N ALA A 225 -9.31 -1.43 -27.60
CA ALA A 225 -9.84 -1.45 -26.24
C ALA A 225 -11.23 -0.81 -26.19
N ARG A 226 -12.21 -1.58 -25.72
CA ARG A 226 -13.54 -1.08 -25.37
C ARG A 226 -13.55 -0.67 -23.91
N PHE A 227 -14.53 0.14 -23.50
CA PHE A 227 -14.65 0.54 -22.11
C PHE A 227 -14.80 -0.67 -21.16
N GLU A 228 -15.51 -1.69 -21.62
CA GLU A 228 -15.76 -2.93 -20.89
C GLU A 228 -14.48 -3.75 -20.67
N ASP A 229 -13.57 -3.78 -21.65
CA ASP A 229 -12.26 -4.45 -21.51
C ASP A 229 -11.40 -3.73 -20.46
N VAL A 230 -11.40 -2.39 -20.45
CA VAL A 230 -10.67 -1.57 -19.46
C VAL A 230 -11.22 -1.79 -18.05
N VAL A 231 -12.54 -1.81 -17.89
CA VAL A 231 -13.20 -2.08 -16.59
C VAL A 231 -12.88 -3.50 -16.10
N ALA A 232 -12.98 -4.51 -16.97
CA ALA A 232 -12.68 -5.89 -16.60
C ALA A 232 -11.21 -6.06 -16.19
N GLU A 233 -10.27 -5.47 -16.94
CA GLU A 233 -8.85 -5.54 -16.66
C GLU A 233 -8.50 -4.84 -15.33
N CYS A 234 -9.03 -3.63 -15.07
CA CYS A 234 -8.75 -2.89 -13.85
C CYS A 234 -9.45 -3.49 -12.61
N ALA A 235 -10.58 -4.19 -12.78
CA ALA A 235 -11.23 -4.95 -11.71
C ALA A 235 -10.46 -6.23 -11.34
N ALA A 236 -9.88 -6.93 -12.33
CA ALA A 236 -9.07 -8.13 -12.09
C ALA A 236 -7.64 -7.81 -11.60
N HIS A 237 -7.09 -6.66 -12.01
CA HIS A 237 -5.65 -6.40 -11.92
C HIS A 237 -5.31 -4.96 -11.49
N ARG A 238 -4.45 -4.86 -10.47
CA ARG A 238 -3.93 -3.59 -9.95
C ARG A 238 -2.78 -3.07 -10.82
N TYR A 239 -2.81 -1.79 -11.18
CA TYR A 239 -1.81 -1.09 -11.98
C TYR A 239 -1.29 0.16 -11.25
N THR A 240 -0.02 0.51 -11.48
CA THR A 240 0.59 1.72 -10.90
C THR A 240 0.74 2.85 -11.90
N HIS A 241 0.86 2.50 -13.18
CA HIS A 241 0.90 3.42 -14.31
C HIS A 241 -0.19 3.02 -15.32
N VAL A 242 -0.91 3.98 -15.88
CA VAL A 242 -1.75 3.76 -17.08
C VAL A 242 -1.26 4.67 -18.20
N HIS A 243 -0.98 4.09 -19.36
CA HIS A 243 -0.81 4.80 -20.61
C HIS A 243 -2.07 4.64 -21.45
N LEU A 244 -2.59 5.72 -22.02
CA LEU A 244 -3.80 5.70 -22.85
C LEU A 244 -3.54 6.44 -24.16
N LEU A 245 -3.74 5.73 -25.27
CA LEU A 245 -3.61 6.20 -26.66
C LEU A 245 -4.95 5.95 -27.38
N ALA A 246 -5.67 7.02 -27.70
CA ALA A 246 -6.99 6.99 -28.31
C ALA A 246 -7.33 8.38 -28.88
N HIS A 247 -8.37 8.45 -29.71
CA HIS A 247 -8.89 9.72 -30.20
C HIS A 247 -9.74 10.42 -29.12
N GLY A 248 -9.63 11.76 -29.05
CA GLY A 248 -10.52 12.60 -28.27
C GLY A 248 -11.76 12.94 -29.09
N VAL A 249 -12.95 12.67 -28.55
CA VAL A 249 -14.23 12.78 -29.27
C VAL A 249 -15.24 13.60 -28.47
N ARG A 250 -16.04 14.45 -29.13
CA ARG A 250 -17.20 15.11 -28.50
C ARG A 250 -18.34 14.11 -28.42
N ASP A 251 -18.93 13.90 -27.24
CA ASP A 251 -20.10 13.02 -27.11
C ASP A 251 -21.31 13.63 -27.85
N PRO A 252 -21.85 12.97 -28.90
CA PRO A 252 -22.97 13.49 -29.67
C PRO A 252 -24.31 13.39 -28.92
N ASN A 253 -24.38 12.63 -27.81
CA ASN A 253 -25.57 12.53 -26.96
C ASN A 253 -25.54 13.54 -25.80
N SER A 254 -24.40 14.18 -25.56
CA SER A 254 -24.27 15.25 -24.58
C SER A 254 -24.90 16.53 -25.11
N LEU A 255 -25.93 17.03 -24.42
CA LEU A 255 -26.61 18.30 -24.71
C LEU A 255 -25.67 19.52 -24.78
N HIS A 256 -24.43 19.37 -24.32
CA HIS A 256 -23.41 20.39 -24.25
C HIS A 256 -22.07 19.97 -24.92
N ALA A 257 -22.08 18.89 -25.71
CA ALA A 257 -20.95 18.42 -26.52
C ALA A 257 -19.62 18.22 -25.76
N SER A 258 -19.70 17.69 -24.53
CA SER A 258 -18.55 17.38 -23.67
C SER A 258 -17.56 16.41 -24.33
N TYR A 259 -16.26 16.70 -24.22
CA TYR A 259 -15.19 15.82 -24.71
C TYR A 259 -15.00 14.58 -23.81
N GLY A 260 -14.88 13.43 -24.46
CA GLY A 260 -14.45 12.16 -23.88
C GLY A 260 -13.38 11.50 -24.76
N LEU A 261 -13.08 10.24 -24.47
CA LEU A 261 -12.19 9.40 -25.30
C LEU A 261 -13.00 8.39 -26.09
N GLU A 262 -12.61 8.13 -27.33
CA GLU A 262 -13.19 7.06 -28.12
C GLU A 262 -12.60 5.71 -27.72
N LEU A 263 -13.43 4.83 -27.16
CA LEU A 263 -13.09 3.44 -26.87
C LEU A 263 -14.15 2.53 -27.50
N GLY A 264 -13.74 1.70 -28.47
CA GLY A 264 -14.64 0.76 -29.15
C GLY A 264 -15.82 1.41 -29.91
N GLY A 265 -15.65 2.63 -30.43
CA GLY A 265 -16.72 3.39 -31.09
C GLY A 265 -17.73 4.06 -30.15
N GLN A 266 -17.43 4.12 -28.84
CA GLN A 266 -18.19 4.91 -27.87
C GLN A 266 -17.38 6.09 -27.33
N ALA A 267 -18.04 7.23 -27.13
CA ALA A 267 -17.51 8.32 -26.32
C ALA A 267 -17.56 7.96 -24.83
N VAL A 268 -16.41 8.02 -24.15
CA VAL A 268 -16.28 7.70 -22.72
C VAL A 268 -15.85 8.94 -21.95
N SER A 269 -16.66 9.35 -20.97
CA SER A 269 -16.39 10.51 -20.12
C SER A 269 -15.24 10.27 -19.14
N ALA A 270 -14.67 11.36 -18.63
CA ALA A 270 -13.55 11.31 -17.69
C ALA A 270 -13.91 10.63 -16.35
N GLU A 271 -15.16 10.77 -15.91
CA GLU A 271 -15.71 10.18 -14.68
C GLU A 271 -15.82 8.65 -14.83
N ARG A 272 -16.25 8.17 -16.01
CA ARG A 272 -16.27 6.74 -16.33
C ARG A 272 -14.86 6.14 -16.30
N LEU A 273 -13.86 6.85 -16.84
CA LEU A 273 -12.45 6.43 -16.78
C LEU A 273 -11.89 6.47 -15.34
N ALA A 274 -12.18 7.52 -14.58
CA ALA A 274 -11.80 7.63 -13.18
C ALA A 274 -12.39 6.50 -12.31
N SER A 275 -13.62 6.08 -12.61
CA SER A 275 -14.27 4.94 -11.97
C SER A 275 -13.70 3.59 -12.44
N ALA A 276 -13.31 3.46 -13.72
CA ALA A 276 -12.68 2.24 -14.22
C ALA A 276 -11.30 2.01 -13.58
N PHE A 277 -10.52 3.06 -13.37
CA PHE A 277 -9.20 2.99 -12.71
C PHE A 277 -9.26 2.86 -11.18
N ALA A 278 -10.46 2.83 -10.58
CA ALA A 278 -10.68 2.74 -9.15
C ALA A 278 -10.80 1.28 -8.67
N GLY A 279 -9.68 0.57 -8.58
CA GLY A 279 -9.62 -0.81 -8.08
C GLY A 279 -9.94 -0.90 -6.59
N LEU A 280 -11.02 -1.60 -6.24
CA LEU A 280 -11.51 -1.72 -4.86
C LEU A 280 -10.82 -2.88 -4.13
N THR A 281 -10.14 -2.61 -3.01
CA THR A 281 -9.25 -3.58 -2.35
C THR A 281 -9.37 -3.57 -0.83
N ASN A 282 -8.77 -4.56 -0.15
CA ASN A 282 -8.76 -4.66 1.32
C ASN A 282 -8.14 -3.45 2.04
N SER A 283 -7.46 -2.55 1.33
CA SER A 283 -6.90 -1.29 1.82
C SER A 283 -7.65 -0.07 1.24
N GLY A 284 -8.95 -0.21 0.94
CA GLY A 284 -9.77 0.78 0.27
C GLY A 284 -9.59 0.84 -1.26
N ILE A 285 -10.09 1.92 -1.86
CA ILE A 285 -9.96 2.19 -3.30
C ILE A 285 -8.50 2.57 -3.61
N GLN A 286 -7.84 1.77 -4.46
CA GLN A 286 -6.57 2.15 -5.06
C GLN A 286 -6.80 2.66 -6.49
N ARG A 287 -6.03 3.68 -6.87
CA ARG A 287 -5.92 4.21 -8.24
C ARG A 287 -4.46 4.12 -8.69
N PRO A 288 -4.17 4.12 -10.01
CA PRO A 288 -2.80 4.26 -10.48
C PRO A 288 -2.16 5.55 -9.94
N SER A 289 -0.88 5.48 -9.56
CA SER A 289 -0.11 6.64 -9.13
C SER A 289 0.12 7.63 -10.28
N VAL A 290 0.25 7.11 -11.50
CA VAL A 290 0.55 7.88 -12.72
C VAL A 290 -0.45 7.52 -13.82
N VAL A 291 -1.02 8.52 -14.49
CA VAL A 291 -1.75 8.34 -15.76
C VAL A 291 -1.18 9.25 -16.84
N THR A 292 -0.98 8.70 -18.04
CA THR A 292 -0.35 9.40 -19.17
C THR A 292 -1.26 9.33 -20.40
N LEU A 293 -1.93 10.45 -20.69
CA LEU A 293 -2.89 10.59 -21.78
C LEU A 293 -2.17 11.08 -23.04
N ALA A 294 -1.87 10.16 -23.96
CA ALA A 294 -1.44 10.48 -25.31
C ALA A 294 -2.65 10.64 -26.24
N THR A 295 -3.61 11.47 -25.83
CA THR A 295 -4.86 11.68 -26.56
C THR A 295 -5.11 13.17 -26.77
N CYS A 296 -5.59 13.51 -27.98
CA CYS A 296 -5.90 14.88 -28.36
C CYS A 296 -6.85 15.55 -27.36
N ASP A 297 -6.61 16.83 -27.06
CA ASP A 297 -7.45 17.68 -26.20
C ASP A 297 -7.67 17.15 -24.75
N SER A 298 -6.92 16.14 -24.29
CA SER A 298 -7.05 15.53 -22.96
C SER A 298 -6.86 16.48 -21.77
N GLY A 299 -6.07 17.53 -21.95
CA GLY A 299 -5.88 18.63 -21.00
C GLY A 299 -6.81 19.83 -21.23
N ASN A 300 -7.54 19.88 -22.35
CA ASN A 300 -8.33 21.03 -22.79
C ASN A 300 -9.62 21.22 -21.97
N GLN A 301 -9.89 22.46 -21.56
CA GLN A 301 -11.04 22.86 -20.73
C GLN A 301 -12.00 23.84 -21.42
N GLN A 302 -11.90 24.04 -22.73
CA GLN A 302 -12.69 25.07 -23.44
C GLN A 302 -14.21 24.90 -23.25
N ASP A 303 -14.74 23.69 -23.29
CA ASP A 303 -16.17 23.42 -23.05
C ASP A 303 -16.53 23.26 -21.54
N ALA A 304 -15.54 23.13 -20.65
CA ALA A 304 -15.67 22.96 -19.18
C ALA A 304 -16.19 24.21 -18.43
N VAL A 305 -16.53 25.25 -19.19
CA VAL A 305 -17.07 26.52 -18.71
C VAL A 305 -18.59 26.58 -18.87
N LEU A 306 -19.16 25.74 -19.75
CA LEU A 306 -20.59 25.60 -20.00
C LEU A 306 -21.22 24.40 -19.27
N VAL A 307 -20.41 23.51 -18.69
CA VAL A 307 -20.81 22.26 -18.04
C VAL A 307 -20.03 22.09 -16.73
N PRO A 308 -20.64 21.58 -15.64
CA PRO A 308 -19.90 21.15 -14.45
C PRO A 308 -19.03 19.92 -14.74
N GLY A 309 -17.76 20.13 -15.13
CA GLY A 309 -16.78 19.06 -15.34
C GLY A 309 -15.52 19.60 -16.02
N GLY A 310 -14.33 19.26 -15.51
CA GLY A 310 -13.05 19.74 -16.04
C GLY A 310 -12.55 18.93 -17.25
N SER A 311 -11.31 19.20 -17.68
CA SER A 311 -10.63 18.32 -18.65
C SER A 311 -10.45 16.91 -18.11
N ILE A 312 -10.25 15.93 -19.00
CA ILE A 312 -10.02 14.53 -18.63
C ILE A 312 -8.86 14.42 -17.63
N ALA A 313 -7.77 15.17 -17.86
CA ALA A 313 -6.65 15.27 -16.93
C ALA A 313 -7.02 15.81 -15.54
N HIS A 314 -7.89 16.82 -15.49
CA HIS A 314 -8.34 17.47 -14.26
C HIS A 314 -9.28 16.58 -13.46
N VAL A 315 -10.24 15.90 -14.12
CA VAL A 315 -11.18 14.97 -13.47
C VAL A 315 -10.45 13.75 -12.93
N LEU A 316 -9.51 13.17 -13.70
CA LEU A 316 -8.66 12.06 -13.23
C LEU A 316 -7.81 12.48 -12.01
N HIS A 317 -7.22 13.68 -12.05
CA HIS A 317 -6.47 14.19 -10.90
C HIS A 317 -7.38 14.46 -9.69
N GLN A 318 -8.53 15.10 -9.88
CA GLN A 318 -9.54 15.35 -8.85
C GLN A 318 -10.08 14.06 -8.22
N ALA A 319 -10.16 12.97 -8.98
CA ALA A 319 -10.46 11.63 -8.47
C ALA A 319 -9.32 11.02 -7.61
N GLY A 320 -8.19 11.72 -7.43
CA GLY A 320 -7.09 11.30 -6.55
C GLY A 320 -5.96 10.55 -7.24
N ILE A 321 -5.77 10.70 -8.55
CA ILE A 321 -4.56 10.24 -9.24
C ILE A 321 -3.44 11.26 -9.01
N ALA A 322 -2.32 10.78 -8.45
CA ALA A 322 -1.27 11.64 -7.91
C ALA A 322 -0.43 12.38 -8.97
N LEU A 323 -0.31 11.83 -10.17
CA LEU A 323 0.37 12.44 -11.31
C LEU A 323 -0.42 12.16 -12.61
N VAL A 324 -0.88 13.20 -13.30
CA VAL A 324 -1.55 13.08 -14.60
C VAL A 324 -0.84 13.95 -15.64
N LEU A 325 -0.32 13.31 -16.69
CA LEU A 325 0.24 13.98 -17.87
C LEU A 325 -0.77 13.93 -19.02
N ALA A 326 -1.01 15.07 -19.67
CA ALA A 326 -1.97 15.23 -20.75
C ALA A 326 -1.57 16.37 -21.70
N SER A 327 -2.32 16.58 -22.80
CA SER A 327 -2.08 17.68 -23.73
C SER A 327 -3.26 18.66 -23.86
N GLN A 328 -3.01 19.96 -23.66
CA GLN A 328 -4.03 21.03 -23.72
C GLN A 328 -4.48 21.36 -25.15
N VAL A 329 -3.60 21.11 -26.11
CA VAL A 329 -3.87 21.04 -27.55
C VAL A 329 -3.23 19.75 -28.06
N PRO A 330 -3.59 19.22 -29.25
CA PRO A 330 -3.02 17.97 -29.77
C PRO A 330 -1.49 18.00 -29.83
N LEU A 331 -0.86 16.86 -29.55
CA LEU A 331 0.58 16.64 -29.81
C LEU A 331 0.76 16.16 -31.25
N SER A 332 1.90 16.46 -31.88
CA SER A 332 2.33 15.73 -33.07
C SER A 332 2.59 14.25 -32.75
N LYS A 333 2.48 13.35 -33.75
CA LYS A 333 2.80 11.92 -33.58
C LYS A 333 4.25 11.70 -33.14
N GLU A 334 5.19 12.51 -33.64
CA GLU A 334 6.59 12.45 -33.23
C GLU A 334 6.77 12.91 -31.77
N GLY A 335 6.07 14.00 -31.38
CA GLY A 335 6.02 14.48 -30.01
C GLY A 335 5.44 13.47 -29.02
N SER A 336 4.36 12.76 -29.37
CA SER A 336 3.77 11.74 -28.49
C SER A 336 4.70 10.54 -28.27
N VAL A 337 5.42 10.11 -29.30
CA VAL A 337 6.45 9.05 -29.21
C VAL A 337 7.62 9.52 -28.35
N LEU A 338 8.10 10.75 -28.54
CA LEU A 338 9.17 11.35 -27.73
C LEU A 338 8.77 11.47 -26.25
N VAL A 339 7.51 11.83 -25.97
CA VAL A 339 6.95 11.81 -24.61
C VAL A 339 7.05 10.43 -23.99
N VAL A 340 6.56 9.37 -24.65
CA VAL A 340 6.65 8.00 -24.12
C VAL A 340 8.10 7.59 -23.88
N ARG A 341 8.98 7.87 -24.84
CA ARG A 341 10.40 7.49 -24.78
C ARG A 341 11.11 8.08 -23.56
N GLU A 342 11.03 9.39 -23.36
CA GLU A 342 11.73 10.05 -22.25
C GLU A 342 11.06 9.76 -20.90
N LEU A 343 9.72 9.78 -20.87
CA LEU A 343 8.93 9.62 -19.65
C LEU A 343 9.12 8.24 -19.02
N TYR A 344 8.93 7.16 -19.79
CA TYR A 344 9.04 5.81 -19.22
C TYR A 344 10.49 5.39 -18.95
N ARG A 345 11.47 5.93 -19.69
CA ARG A 345 12.89 5.79 -19.32
C ARG A 345 13.23 6.46 -17.99
N GLY A 346 12.58 7.57 -17.63
CA GLY A 346 12.79 8.22 -16.34
C GLY A 346 11.99 7.58 -15.19
N LEU A 347 10.67 7.38 -15.38
CA LEU A 347 9.77 6.89 -14.32
C LEU A 347 10.12 5.47 -13.85
N LEU A 348 10.47 4.56 -14.77
CA LEU A 348 10.85 3.18 -14.42
C LEU A 348 12.17 3.09 -13.66
N TRP A 349 13.03 4.09 -13.78
CA TRP A 349 14.26 4.24 -13.02
C TRP A 349 14.13 5.16 -11.80
N ALA A 350 12.90 5.57 -11.44
CA ALA A 350 12.61 6.45 -10.30
C ALA A 350 13.43 7.77 -10.29
N GLU A 351 13.59 8.35 -11.47
CA GLU A 351 14.01 9.75 -11.61
C GLU A 351 12.93 10.69 -11.05
N ASN A 352 13.33 11.86 -10.55
CA ASN A 352 12.40 12.82 -9.97
C ASN A 352 11.40 13.34 -11.02
N PRO A 353 10.07 13.17 -10.85
CA PRO A 353 9.08 13.58 -11.83
C PRO A 353 9.18 15.06 -12.25
N TRP A 354 9.51 15.96 -11.32
CA TRP A 354 9.64 17.40 -11.61
C TRP A 354 10.85 17.68 -12.53
N VAL A 355 11.98 17.03 -12.27
CA VAL A 355 13.18 17.08 -13.13
C VAL A 355 12.87 16.48 -14.50
N LEU A 356 12.19 15.34 -14.52
CA LEU A 356 11.79 14.63 -15.74
C LEU A 356 10.83 15.45 -16.60
N MET A 357 9.86 16.16 -16.01
CA MET A 357 8.95 17.04 -16.76
C MET A 357 9.68 18.24 -17.36
N HIS A 358 10.65 18.83 -16.65
CA HIS A 358 11.49 19.90 -17.22
C HIS A 358 12.35 19.35 -18.37
N ARG A 359 13.05 18.22 -18.18
CA ARG A 359 13.85 17.58 -19.24
C ARG A 359 13.00 17.26 -20.47
N LEU A 360 11.78 16.75 -20.27
CA LEU A 360 10.84 16.43 -21.35
C LEU A 360 10.43 17.65 -22.17
N ARG A 361 10.05 18.78 -21.53
CA ARG A 361 9.73 20.02 -22.26
C ARG A 361 10.94 20.55 -23.04
N THR A 362 12.12 20.56 -22.42
CA THR A 362 13.37 20.98 -23.08
C THR A 362 13.77 20.05 -24.23
N ALA A 363 13.55 18.74 -24.12
CA ALA A 363 13.79 17.77 -25.19
C ALA A 363 12.82 17.93 -26.36
N LEU A 364 11.52 18.15 -26.10
CA LEU A 364 10.52 18.42 -27.14
C LEU A 364 10.87 19.69 -27.93
N HIS A 365 11.16 20.81 -27.26
CA HIS A 365 11.58 22.04 -27.92
C HIS A 365 12.91 21.89 -28.66
N GLY A 366 13.89 21.19 -28.06
CA GLY A 366 15.24 21.03 -28.62
C GLY A 366 15.33 20.08 -29.82
N LEU A 367 14.43 19.08 -29.92
CA LEU A 367 14.44 18.09 -31.00
C LEU A 367 13.44 18.40 -32.12
N LEU A 368 12.26 18.95 -31.81
CA LEU A 368 11.21 19.23 -32.81
C LEU A 368 11.26 20.68 -33.34
N GLY A 369 12.03 21.56 -32.69
CA GLY A 369 12.28 22.94 -33.10
C GLY A 369 11.06 23.85 -33.10
N ASP A 370 11.26 25.10 -33.55
CA ASP A 370 10.27 26.19 -33.53
C ASP A 370 8.95 25.92 -34.30
N SER A 371 8.88 24.85 -35.09
CA SER A 371 7.66 24.38 -35.79
C SER A 371 6.68 23.65 -34.86
N SER A 372 7.18 23.02 -33.79
CA SER A 372 6.38 22.32 -32.80
C SER A 372 6.12 23.17 -31.56
N HIS A 373 4.90 23.09 -31.04
CA HIS A 373 4.52 23.63 -29.74
C HIS A 373 4.26 22.52 -28.70
N ASP A 374 4.59 21.26 -29.02
CA ASP A 374 4.27 20.08 -28.21
C ASP A 374 4.85 20.17 -26.78
N TRP A 375 5.98 20.85 -26.61
CA TRP A 375 6.60 21.15 -25.30
C TRP A 375 5.70 21.99 -24.39
N ALA A 376 4.90 22.90 -24.98
CA ALA A 376 3.97 23.76 -24.27
C ALA A 376 2.58 23.13 -24.15
N SER A 377 2.21 22.25 -25.09
CA SER A 377 0.98 21.47 -25.04
C SER A 377 0.90 20.59 -23.78
N LEU A 378 2.03 20.13 -23.24
CA LEU A 378 2.09 19.24 -22.07
C LEU A 378 1.63 19.91 -20.77
N VAL A 379 0.45 19.52 -20.30
CA VAL A 379 -0.08 19.87 -18.96
C VAL A 379 0.21 18.74 -17.99
N VAL A 380 0.67 19.11 -16.79
CA VAL A 380 1.00 18.19 -15.69
C VAL A 380 0.14 18.57 -14.49
N TYR A 381 -0.73 17.66 -14.05
CA TYR A 381 -1.39 17.77 -12.75
C TYR A 381 -0.65 16.91 -11.72
N GLU A 382 -0.36 17.45 -10.53
CA GLU A 382 0.38 16.72 -9.49
C GLU A 382 -0.09 16.99 -8.05
N ALA A 383 -0.03 15.92 -7.24
CA ALA A 383 -0.18 15.95 -5.79
C ALA A 383 0.86 15.04 -5.13
N LEU A 384 2.14 15.26 -5.42
CA LEU A 384 3.24 14.46 -4.91
C LEU A 384 3.60 14.83 -3.44
N PRO A 385 4.08 13.88 -2.63
CA PRO A 385 4.30 14.06 -1.20
C PRO A 385 5.61 14.81 -0.90
N ARG A 386 5.78 15.29 0.34
CA ARG A 386 6.98 16.05 0.76
C ARG A 386 8.23 15.15 0.91
N ASP A 387 8.05 13.89 1.29
CA ASP A 387 9.09 12.85 1.41
C ASP A 387 9.37 12.13 0.07
N LEU A 388 8.94 12.70 -1.07
CA LEU A 388 9.14 12.10 -2.39
C LEU A 388 10.62 11.77 -2.68
N ALA A 389 11.56 12.59 -2.21
CA ALA A 389 13.00 12.35 -2.39
C ALA A 389 13.44 11.02 -1.77
N ASP A 390 12.99 10.74 -0.54
CA ASP A 390 13.32 9.54 0.23
C ASP A 390 12.62 8.29 -0.36
N GLN A 391 11.36 8.46 -0.81
CA GLN A 391 10.61 7.39 -1.50
C GLN A 391 11.25 7.03 -2.86
N LEU A 392 11.75 8.03 -3.60
CA LEU A 392 12.45 7.81 -4.87
C LEU A 392 13.84 7.20 -4.68
N GLU A 393 14.53 7.47 -3.56
CA GLU A 393 15.79 6.79 -3.21
C GLU A 393 15.57 5.27 -3.10
N GLU A 394 14.50 4.85 -2.41
CA GLU A 394 14.11 3.44 -2.28
C GLU A 394 13.77 2.81 -3.63
N ALA A 395 12.98 3.52 -4.44
CA ALA A 395 12.60 3.06 -5.76
C ALA A 395 13.82 2.95 -6.69
N ARG A 396 14.76 3.92 -6.69
CA ARG A 396 16.02 3.83 -7.46
C ARG A 396 16.82 2.59 -7.09
N TYR A 397 17.03 2.37 -5.79
CA TYR A 397 17.74 1.18 -5.28
C TYR A 397 17.03 -0.12 -5.69
N LEU A 398 15.71 -0.22 -5.50
CA LEU A 398 14.95 -1.44 -5.82
C LEU A 398 14.92 -1.73 -7.33
N GLN A 399 14.78 -0.70 -8.17
CA GLN A 399 14.78 -0.86 -9.63
C GLN A 399 16.18 -1.20 -10.16
N ALA A 400 17.24 -0.57 -9.65
CA ALA A 400 18.61 -0.96 -9.96
C ALA A 400 18.92 -2.40 -9.52
N LYS A 401 18.45 -2.83 -8.35
CA LYS A 401 18.58 -4.21 -7.87
C LYS A 401 17.81 -5.21 -8.74
N ALA A 402 16.63 -4.84 -9.24
CA ALA A 402 15.86 -5.67 -10.18
C ALA A 402 16.56 -5.81 -11.54
N ALA A 403 17.04 -4.71 -12.13
CA ALA A 403 17.79 -4.73 -13.38
C ALA A 403 19.12 -5.50 -13.26
N ASN A 404 19.81 -5.40 -12.11
CA ASN A 404 21.07 -6.11 -11.87
C ASN A 404 20.87 -7.63 -11.87
N ASN A 405 19.76 -8.12 -11.30
CA ASN A 405 19.39 -9.54 -11.35
C ASN A 405 19.11 -10.02 -12.78
N VAL A 406 18.35 -9.24 -13.56
CA VAL A 406 18.08 -9.55 -14.99
C VAL A 406 19.37 -9.56 -15.81
N ALA A 407 20.28 -8.60 -15.56
CA ALA A 407 21.58 -8.58 -16.20
C ALA A 407 22.43 -9.83 -15.86
N PHE A 408 22.39 -10.31 -14.60
CA PHE A 408 23.05 -11.57 -14.22
C PHE A 408 22.49 -12.77 -14.99
N GLU A 409 21.17 -12.93 -15.02
CA GLU A 409 20.53 -14.06 -15.69
C GLU A 409 20.87 -14.09 -17.20
N ARG A 410 20.97 -12.93 -17.85
CA ARG A 410 21.48 -12.83 -19.23
C ARG A 410 22.96 -13.21 -19.34
N ILE A 411 23.83 -12.69 -18.48
CA ILE A 411 25.28 -13.00 -18.50
C ILE A 411 25.52 -14.51 -18.28
N ASP A 412 24.76 -15.14 -17.39
CA ASP A 412 24.78 -16.59 -17.20
C ASP A 412 24.38 -17.33 -18.49
N GLN A 413 23.24 -16.98 -19.11
CA GLN A 413 22.77 -17.60 -20.35
C GLN A 413 23.72 -17.37 -21.54
N ALA A 414 24.29 -16.17 -21.67
CA ALA A 414 25.21 -15.80 -22.74
C ALA A 414 26.56 -16.54 -22.60
N ALA A 415 27.08 -16.65 -21.37
CA ALA A 415 28.27 -17.44 -21.07
C ALA A 415 28.06 -18.96 -21.32
N GLU A 416 26.86 -19.48 -21.09
CA GLU A 416 26.51 -20.89 -21.36
C GLU A 416 26.23 -21.19 -22.84
N SER A 417 25.72 -20.23 -23.62
CA SER A 417 25.25 -20.46 -25.00
C SER A 417 26.18 -19.96 -26.12
N SER A 418 26.86 -18.82 -25.93
CA SER A 418 27.62 -18.15 -26.99
C SER A 418 29.12 -17.98 -26.69
N GLY A 419 29.51 -18.10 -25.41
CA GLY A 419 30.87 -17.85 -24.94
C GLY A 419 31.29 -16.37 -24.99
N ARG A 420 30.34 -15.44 -25.14
CA ARG A 420 30.52 -13.98 -25.13
C ARG A 420 29.31 -13.31 -24.47
N PHE A 421 29.52 -12.18 -23.81
CA PHE A 421 28.47 -11.42 -23.11
C PHE A 421 28.73 -9.90 -23.16
N ASP A 422 29.39 -9.43 -24.20
CA ASP A 422 29.93 -8.06 -24.28
C ASP A 422 28.81 -7.00 -24.26
N ASP A 423 27.66 -7.29 -24.88
CA ASP A 423 26.46 -6.43 -24.87
C ASP A 423 25.75 -6.44 -23.50
N GLU A 424 25.64 -7.62 -22.87
CA GLU A 424 25.10 -7.77 -21.52
C GLU A 424 25.98 -7.08 -20.47
N MET A 425 27.30 -7.06 -20.67
CA MET A 425 28.24 -6.32 -19.83
C MET A 425 27.99 -4.82 -19.91
N GLN A 426 27.74 -4.27 -21.11
CA GLN A 426 27.39 -2.85 -21.26
C GLN A 426 26.06 -2.50 -20.56
N ALA A 427 25.06 -3.39 -20.64
CA ALA A 427 23.79 -3.23 -19.93
C ALA A 427 23.95 -3.34 -18.40
N LEU A 428 24.85 -4.21 -17.93
CA LEU A 428 25.21 -4.30 -16.52
C LEU A 428 25.93 -3.02 -16.05
N GLU A 429 26.91 -2.49 -16.78
CA GLU A 429 27.59 -1.25 -16.41
C GLU A 429 26.64 -0.08 -16.19
N GLU A 430 25.68 0.13 -17.10
CA GLU A 430 24.66 1.18 -16.95
C GLU A 430 23.82 0.97 -15.68
N THR A 431 23.52 -0.28 -15.32
CA THR A 431 22.85 -0.62 -14.07
C THR A 431 23.75 -0.36 -12.84
N LEU A 432 25.06 -0.62 -12.93
CA LEU A 432 26.03 -0.35 -11.86
C LEU A 432 26.28 1.14 -11.64
N ARG A 433 26.11 1.99 -12.66
CA ARG A 433 26.10 3.45 -12.50
C ARG A 433 24.88 3.92 -11.70
N ARG A 434 23.71 3.29 -11.91
CA ARG A 434 22.43 3.63 -11.27
C ARG A 434 22.23 3.07 -9.85
N LEU A 435 23.11 2.19 -9.36
CA LEU A 435 23.13 1.79 -7.95
C LEU A 435 23.50 2.99 -7.05
N PRO A 436 22.97 3.09 -5.82
CA PRO A 436 23.30 4.19 -4.91
C PRO A 436 24.79 4.22 -4.53
N THR A 437 25.33 5.43 -4.39
CA THR A 437 26.70 5.71 -3.90
C THR A 437 26.70 6.53 -2.60
N ALA A 438 25.60 7.27 -2.36
CA ALA A 438 25.29 8.01 -1.14
C ALA A 438 23.92 7.58 -0.59
N GLY A 439 23.51 8.13 0.55
CA GLY A 439 22.22 7.82 1.19
C GLY A 439 22.19 6.49 1.96
N ARG A 440 20.99 6.04 2.35
CA ARG A 440 20.79 4.90 3.27
C ARG A 440 21.15 3.54 2.65
N PHE A 441 21.14 3.47 1.33
CA PHE A 441 21.50 2.29 0.56
C PHE A 441 22.95 2.27 0.06
N ALA A 442 23.76 3.30 0.31
CA ALA A 442 25.13 3.43 -0.23
C ALA A 442 25.98 2.16 -0.03
N MET A 443 26.02 1.63 1.20
CA MET A 443 26.83 0.46 1.55
C MET A 443 26.33 -0.82 0.87
N GLU A 444 25.01 -0.95 0.66
CA GLU A 444 24.48 -2.07 -0.12
C GLU A 444 24.73 -1.87 -1.62
N GLY A 445 24.71 -0.64 -2.13
CA GLY A 445 25.08 -0.32 -3.51
C GLY A 445 26.54 -0.67 -3.82
N LEU A 446 27.46 -0.47 -2.88
CA LEU A 446 28.86 -0.92 -2.98
C LEU A 446 28.96 -2.46 -2.95
N GLY A 447 28.30 -3.11 -1.98
CA GLY A 447 28.27 -4.58 -1.91
C GLY A 447 27.59 -5.26 -3.12
N LEU A 448 26.57 -4.63 -3.72
CA LEU A 448 25.92 -5.08 -4.94
C LEU A 448 26.86 -4.96 -6.15
N ARG A 449 27.59 -3.84 -6.32
CA ARG A 449 28.65 -3.71 -7.33
C ARG A 449 29.71 -4.81 -7.20
N ALA A 450 30.17 -5.06 -5.97
CA ALA A 450 31.12 -6.13 -5.68
C ALA A 450 30.55 -7.52 -6.00
N SER A 451 29.27 -7.77 -5.71
CA SER A 451 28.57 -9.01 -6.09
C SER A 451 28.41 -9.16 -7.60
N SER A 452 28.17 -8.07 -8.34
CA SER A 452 28.11 -8.07 -9.80
C SER A 452 29.46 -8.41 -10.43
N LEU A 453 30.54 -7.83 -9.91
CA LEU A 453 31.91 -8.16 -10.33
C LEU A 453 32.27 -9.62 -9.99
N LYS A 454 31.86 -10.15 -8.83
CA LYS A 454 31.93 -11.60 -8.53
C LYS A 454 31.14 -12.46 -9.53
N ARG A 455 30.11 -11.94 -10.22
CA ARG A 455 29.34 -12.68 -11.22
C ARG A 455 29.97 -12.63 -12.61
N LEU A 456 30.46 -11.45 -13.05
CA LEU A 456 31.31 -11.32 -14.24
C LEU A 456 32.55 -12.22 -14.15
N ALA A 457 33.23 -12.18 -13.00
CA ALA A 457 34.37 -13.06 -12.72
C ALA A 457 34.02 -14.56 -12.88
N GLN A 458 32.84 -14.96 -12.44
CA GLN A 458 32.38 -16.35 -12.55
C GLN A 458 32.04 -16.75 -13.99
N ALA A 459 31.49 -15.82 -14.78
CA ALA A 459 31.19 -16.04 -16.19
C ALA A 459 32.46 -16.16 -17.05
N GLU A 460 33.42 -15.25 -16.87
CA GLU A 460 34.77 -15.33 -17.49
C GLU A 460 35.46 -16.68 -17.20
N PHE A 461 35.41 -17.13 -15.94
CA PHE A 461 36.04 -18.37 -15.51
C PHE A 461 35.36 -19.62 -16.11
N ARG A 462 34.02 -19.64 -16.17
CA ARG A 462 33.27 -20.73 -16.82
C ARG A 462 33.64 -20.86 -18.30
N ILE A 463 33.74 -19.75 -19.03
CA ILE A 463 34.18 -19.74 -20.43
C ILE A 463 35.63 -20.26 -20.53
N ALA A 464 36.51 -19.89 -19.61
CA ALA A 464 37.87 -20.44 -19.51
C ALA A 464 37.93 -21.96 -19.15
N GLN A 465 36.82 -22.56 -18.71
CA GLN A 465 36.71 -24.01 -18.50
C GLN A 465 36.10 -24.76 -19.70
N GLN A 466 35.48 -24.06 -20.67
CA GLN A 466 34.80 -24.71 -21.80
C GLN A 466 35.80 -25.40 -22.76
N PRO A 467 35.51 -26.63 -23.22
CA PRO A 467 36.31 -27.30 -24.25
C PRO A 467 36.39 -26.47 -25.54
N GLY A 468 37.61 -26.14 -25.97
CA GLY A 468 37.85 -25.34 -27.18
C GLY A 468 38.03 -23.82 -26.95
N CYS A 469 38.00 -23.33 -25.71
CA CYS A 469 38.32 -21.93 -25.41
C CYS A 469 39.79 -21.60 -25.75
N LEU A 470 40.02 -20.84 -26.82
CA LEU A 470 41.37 -20.43 -27.27
C LEU A 470 42.01 -19.43 -26.30
N ASP A 471 41.24 -18.44 -25.83
CA ASP A 471 41.69 -17.36 -24.94
C ASP A 471 41.70 -17.73 -23.44
N ARG A 472 41.80 -19.02 -23.11
CA ARG A 472 41.62 -19.59 -21.76
C ARG A 472 42.37 -18.83 -20.65
N VAL A 473 43.65 -18.53 -20.86
CA VAL A 473 44.48 -17.82 -19.88
C VAL A 473 44.00 -16.37 -19.70
N ARG A 474 43.75 -15.66 -20.81
CA ARG A 474 43.24 -14.29 -20.81
C ARG A 474 41.88 -14.17 -20.11
N ARG A 475 40.96 -15.10 -20.38
CA ARG A 475 39.64 -15.19 -19.73
C ARG A 475 39.78 -15.42 -18.22
N ALA A 476 40.67 -16.31 -17.79
CA ALA A 476 40.95 -16.52 -16.36
C ALA A 476 41.61 -15.29 -15.69
N LEU A 477 42.52 -14.58 -16.37
CA LEU A 477 43.10 -13.32 -15.88
C LEU A 477 42.04 -12.21 -15.72
N SER A 478 41.09 -12.09 -16.67
CA SER A 478 39.92 -11.20 -16.51
C SER A 478 39.08 -11.58 -15.29
N SER A 479 38.84 -12.88 -15.06
CA SER A 479 38.12 -13.36 -13.88
C SER A 479 38.74 -12.87 -12.57
N ALA A 480 40.04 -13.07 -12.39
CA ALA A 480 40.73 -12.63 -11.18
C ALA A 480 40.82 -11.09 -11.06
N ARG A 481 40.98 -10.35 -12.17
CA ARG A 481 40.89 -8.87 -12.16
C ARG A 481 39.54 -8.37 -11.66
N TYR A 482 38.43 -8.98 -12.07
CA TYR A 482 37.11 -8.66 -11.53
C TYR A 482 36.97 -9.03 -10.05
N LEU A 483 37.63 -10.08 -9.56
CA LEU A 483 37.69 -10.39 -8.13
C LEU A 483 38.46 -9.31 -7.32
N HIS A 484 39.57 -8.79 -7.83
CA HIS A 484 40.29 -7.68 -7.20
C HIS A 484 39.42 -6.42 -7.10
N GLN A 485 38.70 -6.06 -8.17
CA GLN A 485 37.76 -4.94 -8.16
C GLN A 485 36.60 -5.19 -7.18
N ALA A 486 36.09 -6.41 -7.09
CA ALA A 486 35.06 -6.78 -6.12
C ALA A 486 35.55 -6.66 -4.67
N LEU A 487 36.78 -7.08 -4.36
CA LEU A 487 37.38 -6.90 -3.04
C LEU A 487 37.44 -5.41 -2.68
N HIS A 488 37.92 -4.56 -3.59
CA HIS A 488 38.00 -3.11 -3.36
C HIS A 488 36.63 -2.47 -3.05
N TYR A 489 35.56 -2.88 -3.73
CA TYR A 489 34.21 -2.40 -3.41
C TYR A 489 33.69 -2.89 -2.04
N TYR A 490 34.05 -4.09 -1.58
CA TYR A 490 33.75 -4.52 -0.20
C TYR A 490 34.59 -3.76 0.84
N GLU A 491 35.86 -3.47 0.56
CA GLU A 491 36.73 -2.63 1.40
C GLU A 491 36.18 -1.21 1.54
N GLN A 492 35.72 -0.61 0.44
CA GLN A 492 35.01 0.68 0.47
C GLN A 492 33.73 0.61 1.31
N ALA A 493 32.92 -0.45 1.17
CA ALA A 493 31.71 -0.63 1.96
C ALA A 493 32.01 -0.76 3.47
N VAL A 494 32.99 -1.59 3.83
CA VAL A 494 33.45 -1.73 5.24
C VAL A 494 33.98 -0.41 5.78
N THR A 495 34.76 0.34 4.99
CA THR A 495 35.24 1.67 5.37
C THR A 495 34.08 2.65 5.61
N GLY A 496 33.06 2.65 4.74
CA GLY A 496 31.86 3.47 4.89
C GLY A 496 30.91 3.05 6.02
N PHE A 497 31.12 1.90 6.66
CA PHE A 497 30.53 1.59 7.97
C PHE A 497 31.32 2.18 9.15
N LEU A 498 32.63 2.40 9.00
CA LEU A 498 33.53 2.86 10.05
C LEU A 498 33.71 4.39 10.08
N VAL A 499 33.52 5.07 8.95
CA VAL A 499 33.45 6.54 8.87
C VAL A 499 32.08 7.03 9.35
N ASP A 500 32.07 8.17 10.06
CA ASP A 500 30.87 8.87 10.52
C ASP A 500 30.73 10.20 9.78
N ASP A 501 29.83 10.23 8.79
CA ASP A 501 29.55 11.42 7.96
C ASP A 501 28.59 12.42 8.65
N GLY A 502 28.50 12.40 9.99
CA GLY A 502 27.78 13.40 10.79
C GLY A 502 26.25 13.35 10.69
N LYS A 503 25.71 12.32 10.03
CA LYS A 503 24.28 11.97 10.02
C LYS A 503 24.13 10.52 10.49
N PRO A 504 23.23 10.20 11.44
CA PRO A 504 22.93 8.82 11.82
C PRO A 504 22.09 8.15 10.70
N VAL A 505 22.75 7.80 9.60
CA VAL A 505 22.15 7.10 8.47
C VAL A 505 21.68 5.71 8.92
N GLN A 506 20.41 5.40 8.71
CA GLN A 506 19.89 4.04 8.87
C GLN A 506 20.44 3.14 7.76
N ARG A 507 21.66 2.64 7.93
CA ARG A 507 22.35 1.78 6.96
C ARG A 507 21.57 0.46 6.80
N VAL A 508 21.11 0.17 5.58
CA VAL A 508 20.23 -0.98 5.30
C VAL A 508 21.01 -2.31 5.14
N ALA A 509 22.26 -2.25 4.68
CA ALA A 509 23.11 -3.44 4.60
C ALA A 509 23.57 -3.90 6.00
N SER A 510 23.68 -5.21 6.21
CA SER A 510 24.30 -5.75 7.43
C SER A 510 25.82 -5.76 7.33
N LEU A 511 26.50 -5.30 8.39
CA LEU A 511 27.96 -5.21 8.45
C LEU A 511 28.62 -6.60 8.33
N HIS A 512 27.99 -7.65 8.87
CA HIS A 512 28.52 -9.01 8.79
C HIS A 512 28.64 -9.51 7.34
N TRP A 513 27.70 -9.15 6.46
CA TRP A 513 27.74 -9.60 5.07
C TRP A 513 28.97 -9.04 4.35
N VAL A 514 29.18 -7.72 4.38
CA VAL A 514 30.32 -7.09 3.69
C VAL A 514 31.68 -7.53 4.25
N LEU A 515 31.80 -7.70 5.58
CA LEU A 515 33.02 -8.21 6.21
C LEU A 515 33.31 -9.66 5.81
N VAL A 516 32.31 -10.54 5.79
CA VAL A 516 32.51 -11.93 5.34
C VAL A 516 32.91 -11.96 3.87
N GLN A 517 32.28 -11.17 2.99
CA GLN A 517 32.67 -11.15 1.59
C GLN A 517 34.06 -10.55 1.34
N GLN A 518 34.50 -9.57 2.14
CA GLN A 518 35.89 -9.11 2.16
C GLN A 518 36.83 -10.28 2.53
N LEU A 519 36.62 -10.92 3.68
CA LEU A 519 37.42 -12.06 4.15
C LEU A 519 37.49 -13.19 3.11
N CYS A 520 36.37 -13.52 2.47
CA CYS A 520 36.33 -14.54 1.41
C CYS A 520 37.19 -14.15 0.21
N LEU A 521 37.08 -12.91 -0.30
CA LEU A 521 37.86 -12.49 -1.47
C LEU A 521 39.34 -12.28 -1.15
N SER A 522 39.68 -11.79 0.04
CA SER A 522 41.07 -11.72 0.50
C SER A 522 41.71 -13.11 0.56
N ALA A 523 40.99 -14.13 1.04
CA ALA A 523 41.48 -15.52 1.00
C ALA A 523 41.63 -16.06 -0.44
N VAL A 524 40.65 -15.85 -1.33
CA VAL A 524 40.75 -16.25 -2.75
C VAL A 524 41.94 -15.58 -3.46
N LEU A 525 42.28 -14.34 -3.10
CA LEU A 525 43.32 -13.53 -3.73
C LEU A 525 44.66 -13.54 -2.98
N GLY A 526 44.79 -14.32 -1.91
CA GLY A 526 46.02 -14.40 -1.09
C GLY A 526 46.42 -13.07 -0.41
N LYS A 527 45.45 -12.17 -0.16
CA LYS A 527 45.71 -10.83 0.40
C LYS A 527 45.48 -10.79 1.91
N CYS A 528 46.32 -10.04 2.61
CA CYS A 528 46.19 -9.81 4.04
C CYS A 528 44.95 -8.96 4.35
N VAL A 529 44.28 -9.25 5.45
CA VAL A 529 43.17 -8.44 6.01
C VAL A 529 43.64 -7.70 7.27
N PRO A 530 43.00 -6.57 7.65
CA PRO A 530 43.28 -5.91 8.92
C PRO A 530 43.04 -6.83 10.12
N GLU A 531 43.85 -6.67 11.18
CA GLU A 531 43.66 -7.37 12.45
C GLU A 531 42.28 -7.05 13.05
N GLY A 532 41.60 -8.05 13.63
CA GLY A 532 40.25 -7.89 14.18
C GLY A 532 39.10 -7.97 13.16
N THR A 533 39.37 -8.01 11.85
CA THR A 533 38.32 -8.07 10.81
C THR A 533 37.43 -9.31 10.97
N ARG A 534 38.02 -10.47 11.26
CA ARG A 534 37.35 -11.76 11.41
C ARG A 534 36.54 -11.84 12.70
N GLU A 535 37.07 -11.28 13.77
CA GLU A 535 36.43 -11.16 15.08
C GLU A 535 35.21 -10.23 14.99
N THR A 536 35.35 -9.10 14.29
CA THR A 536 34.27 -8.15 14.02
C THR A 536 33.17 -8.78 13.17
N ALA A 537 33.53 -9.53 12.12
CA ALA A 537 32.58 -10.28 11.30
C ALA A 537 31.78 -11.29 12.13
N LEU A 538 32.47 -12.04 13.00
CA LEU A 538 31.88 -13.05 13.88
C LEU A 538 30.96 -12.42 14.94
N MET A 539 31.37 -11.31 15.56
CA MET A 539 30.53 -10.56 16.52
C MET A 539 29.30 -9.98 15.85
N SER A 540 29.46 -9.35 14.68
CA SER A 540 28.35 -8.76 13.92
C SER A 540 27.35 -9.84 13.46
N ALA A 541 27.82 -10.98 12.99
CA ALA A 541 26.94 -12.09 12.58
C ALA A 541 26.21 -12.71 13.79
N ARG A 542 26.91 -12.91 14.92
CA ARG A 542 26.29 -13.43 16.15
C ARG A 542 25.21 -12.51 16.72
N ALA A 543 25.40 -11.18 16.66
CA ALA A 543 24.36 -10.24 17.06
C ALA A 543 23.08 -10.36 16.21
N TYR A 544 23.21 -10.66 14.91
CA TYR A 544 22.05 -10.81 14.02
C TYR A 544 21.31 -12.16 14.18
N VAL A 545 21.90 -13.17 14.86
CA VAL A 545 21.19 -14.42 15.24
C VAL A 545 20.06 -14.14 16.25
N GLU A 546 20.18 -13.11 17.07
CA GLU A 546 19.15 -12.69 18.02
C GLU A 546 18.20 -11.62 17.46
N HIS A 547 18.34 -11.25 16.17
CA HIS A 547 17.55 -10.19 15.55
C HIS A 547 16.06 -10.54 15.45
N SER A 548 15.18 -9.54 15.48
CA SER A 548 13.72 -9.74 15.49
C SER A 548 13.13 -10.22 14.16
N SER A 549 13.82 -10.00 13.04
CA SER A 549 13.44 -10.54 11.73
C SER A 549 14.07 -11.93 11.51
N PRO A 550 13.28 -12.99 11.24
CA PRO A 550 13.82 -14.32 10.95
C PRO A 550 14.60 -14.40 9.63
N GLU A 551 14.48 -13.41 8.75
CA GLU A 551 15.27 -13.34 7.51
C GLU A 551 16.70 -12.87 7.79
N GLU A 552 16.87 -11.89 8.67
CA GLU A 552 18.20 -11.46 9.16
C GLU A 552 18.89 -12.59 9.94
N GLN A 553 18.15 -13.34 10.75
CA GLN A 553 18.66 -14.55 11.39
C GLN A 553 19.19 -15.58 10.37
N ALA A 554 18.51 -15.72 9.21
CA ALA A 554 18.96 -16.62 8.15
C ALA A 554 20.22 -16.10 7.44
N TRP A 555 20.31 -14.81 7.12
CA TRP A 555 21.52 -14.20 6.55
C TRP A 555 22.72 -14.27 7.52
N ALA A 556 22.48 -14.10 8.82
CA ALA A 556 23.47 -14.32 9.87
C ALA A 556 23.98 -15.76 9.89
N HIS A 557 23.09 -16.76 9.83
CA HIS A 557 23.51 -18.16 9.80
C HIS A 557 24.24 -18.56 8.51
N GLY A 558 23.87 -18.01 7.36
CA GLY A 558 24.69 -18.16 6.13
C GLY A 558 26.10 -17.62 6.33
N SER A 559 26.22 -16.41 6.89
CA SER A 559 27.49 -15.74 7.17
C SER A 559 28.35 -16.50 8.19
N LEU A 560 27.74 -17.08 9.23
CA LEU A 560 28.43 -17.90 10.24
C LEU A 560 28.91 -19.24 9.67
N ALA A 561 28.14 -19.87 8.78
CA ALA A 561 28.57 -21.06 8.07
C ALA A 561 29.77 -20.79 7.14
N GLU A 562 29.79 -19.62 6.47
CA GLU A 562 30.91 -19.19 5.63
C GLU A 562 32.16 -18.81 6.47
N LEU A 563 31.99 -18.14 7.62
CA LEU A 563 33.09 -17.88 8.57
C LEU A 563 33.69 -19.18 9.15
N ALA A 564 32.86 -20.17 9.46
CA ALA A 564 33.32 -21.48 9.91
C ALA A 564 34.03 -22.25 8.77
N LEU A 565 33.61 -22.08 7.51
CA LEU A 565 34.32 -22.64 6.37
C LEU A 565 35.71 -21.99 6.18
N LEU A 566 35.80 -20.65 6.25
CA LEU A 566 37.08 -19.91 6.20
C LEU A 566 38.02 -20.29 7.35
N ALA A 567 37.49 -20.66 8.52
CA ALA A 567 38.32 -21.06 9.66
C ALA A 567 39.21 -22.29 9.36
N ILE A 568 38.81 -23.16 8.44
CA ILE A 568 39.54 -24.38 8.06
C ILE A 568 40.87 -24.05 7.37
N GLU A 569 40.98 -22.94 6.64
CA GLU A 569 42.22 -22.54 5.96
C GLU A 569 43.41 -22.42 6.94
N HIS A 570 43.13 -21.96 8.16
CA HIS A 570 44.13 -21.73 9.20
C HIS A 570 44.44 -23.00 10.02
N LEU A 571 43.63 -24.06 9.87
CA LEU A 571 43.84 -25.37 10.50
C LEU A 571 44.73 -26.24 9.61
N SER A 572 46.03 -25.91 9.60
CA SER A 572 47.03 -26.65 8.83
C SER A 572 47.03 -28.13 9.23
N MET A 573 47.08 -29.03 8.25
CA MET A 573 46.98 -30.50 8.42
C MET A 573 48.25 -31.15 9.01
N GLY A 574 48.68 -30.65 10.17
CA GLY A 574 49.67 -31.28 11.05
C GLY A 574 48.99 -32.15 12.12
N GLN A 575 49.74 -33.11 12.69
CA GLN A 575 49.22 -34.00 13.73
C GLN A 575 48.88 -33.21 15.00
N GLY A 576 47.58 -33.00 15.25
CA GLY A 576 47.05 -32.32 16.43
C GLY A 576 45.66 -31.70 16.24
N HIS A 577 45.31 -31.24 15.04
CA HIS A 577 44.12 -30.40 14.82
C HIS A 577 42.83 -31.14 14.43
N GLU A 578 42.82 -32.48 14.35
CA GLU A 578 41.66 -33.28 13.90
C GLU A 578 40.37 -32.98 14.68
N GLY A 579 40.46 -32.87 16.02
CA GLY A 579 39.31 -32.55 16.87
C GLY A 579 38.78 -31.12 16.68
N GLU A 580 39.65 -30.18 16.31
CA GLU A 580 39.26 -28.79 16.03
C GLU A 580 38.63 -28.66 14.64
N PHE A 581 39.20 -29.33 13.63
CA PHE A 581 38.59 -29.46 12.30
C PHE A 581 37.19 -30.09 12.38
N ALA A 582 37.04 -31.15 13.18
CA ALA A 582 35.73 -31.79 13.43
C ALA A 582 34.73 -30.84 14.09
N ARG A 583 35.15 -30.04 15.08
CA ARG A 583 34.31 -29.00 15.73
C ARG A 583 33.85 -27.95 14.73
N VAL A 584 34.78 -27.36 13.98
CA VAL A 584 34.52 -26.28 13.01
C VAL A 584 33.59 -26.75 11.88
N ARG A 585 33.80 -27.97 11.37
CA ARG A 585 32.90 -28.61 10.41
C ARG A 585 31.48 -28.79 10.98
N ALA A 586 31.36 -29.20 12.25
CA ALA A 586 30.06 -29.37 12.89
C ALA A 586 29.31 -28.03 13.09
N GLU A 587 30.02 -26.95 13.46
CA GLU A 587 29.49 -25.58 13.58
C GLU A 587 28.95 -25.08 12.24
N ALA A 588 29.73 -25.23 11.16
CA ALA A 588 29.30 -24.86 9.80
C ALA A 588 28.02 -25.61 9.36
N MET A 589 27.97 -26.93 9.57
CA MET A 589 26.79 -27.74 9.25
C MET A 589 25.58 -27.39 10.14
N GLN A 590 25.77 -27.01 11.41
CA GLN A 590 24.69 -26.57 12.29
C GLN A 590 24.06 -25.27 11.77
N HIS A 591 24.87 -24.30 11.36
CA HIS A 591 24.37 -23.03 10.83
C HIS A 591 23.64 -23.20 9.49
N VAL A 592 24.10 -24.09 8.58
CA VAL A 592 23.35 -24.39 7.34
C VAL A 592 22.00 -25.06 7.62
N ARG A 593 21.90 -25.97 8.60
CA ARG A 593 20.60 -26.54 9.02
C ARG A 593 19.63 -25.45 9.51
N GLU A 594 20.14 -24.45 10.22
CA GLU A 594 19.33 -23.39 10.80
C GLU A 594 18.90 -22.33 9.77
N LEU A 595 19.80 -21.94 8.85
CA LEU A 595 19.46 -21.22 7.62
C LEU A 595 18.33 -21.92 6.85
N ILE A 596 18.43 -23.24 6.64
CA ILE A 596 17.40 -24.04 5.97
C ILE A 596 16.09 -24.04 6.78
N ARG A 597 16.14 -24.16 8.11
CA ARG A 597 14.94 -24.11 8.99
C ARG A 597 14.21 -22.77 8.86
N LEU A 598 14.95 -21.67 8.85
CA LEU A 598 14.41 -20.31 8.76
C LEU A 598 13.87 -20.01 7.36
N ALA A 599 14.63 -20.30 6.29
CA ALA A 599 14.17 -20.13 4.91
C ALA A 599 12.90 -20.93 4.60
N ARG A 600 12.80 -22.17 5.12
CA ARG A 600 11.58 -23.00 5.03
C ARG A 600 10.39 -22.44 5.82
N ARG A 601 10.63 -21.69 6.90
CA ARG A 601 9.59 -21.02 7.70
C ARG A 601 9.08 -19.72 7.05
N LEU A 602 9.94 -19.07 6.26
CA LEU A 602 9.66 -17.83 5.54
C LEU A 602 9.07 -18.03 4.14
N ASP A 603 9.06 -19.27 3.63
CA ASP A 603 8.78 -19.63 2.23
C ASP A 603 9.63 -18.83 1.21
N ASN A 604 10.88 -18.54 1.59
CA ASN A 604 11.82 -17.73 0.82
C ASN A 604 12.94 -18.63 0.26
N PRO A 605 12.83 -19.11 -1.00
CA PRO A 605 13.84 -19.99 -1.61
C PRO A 605 15.15 -19.26 -1.93
N PHE A 606 15.11 -17.93 -2.14
CA PHE A 606 16.30 -17.14 -2.50
C PHE A 606 17.40 -17.20 -1.42
N LEU A 607 17.02 -17.31 -0.13
CA LEU A 607 17.95 -17.56 0.98
C LEU A 607 18.76 -18.85 0.77
N ILE A 608 18.12 -19.94 0.33
CA ILE A 608 18.77 -21.22 0.08
C ILE A 608 19.63 -21.12 -1.19
N GLU A 609 19.08 -20.58 -2.28
CA GLU A 609 19.79 -20.46 -3.56
C GLU A 609 21.03 -19.57 -3.48
N SER A 610 20.95 -18.44 -2.76
CA SER A 610 22.06 -17.48 -2.66
C SER A 610 23.25 -18.10 -1.93
N ASN A 611 23.00 -18.79 -0.81
CA ASN A 611 24.01 -19.52 -0.06
C ASN A 611 24.52 -20.74 -0.85
N LEU A 612 23.66 -21.49 -1.56
CA LEU A 612 24.06 -22.60 -2.44
C LEU A 612 24.99 -22.11 -3.55
N ARG A 613 24.66 -20.99 -4.21
CA ARG A 613 25.52 -20.35 -5.20
C ARG A 613 26.87 -19.93 -4.61
N GLN A 614 26.91 -19.46 -3.36
CA GLN A 614 28.14 -19.06 -2.69
C GLN A 614 29.01 -20.27 -2.27
N PHE A 615 28.45 -21.31 -1.66
CA PHE A 615 29.21 -22.53 -1.33
C PHE A 615 29.71 -23.28 -2.58
N ARG A 616 28.92 -23.32 -3.67
CA ARG A 616 29.39 -23.86 -4.96
C ARG A 616 30.60 -23.13 -5.54
N ARG A 617 30.81 -21.83 -5.26
CA ARG A 617 32.03 -21.13 -5.71
C ARG A 617 33.30 -21.76 -5.13
N TYR A 618 33.29 -22.21 -3.86
CA TYR A 618 34.42 -22.94 -3.27
C TYR A 618 34.70 -24.28 -3.94
N VAL A 619 33.67 -24.96 -4.45
CA VAL A 619 33.74 -26.31 -5.01
C VAL A 619 34.09 -26.32 -6.50
N ASP A 620 33.48 -25.42 -7.27
CA ASP A 620 33.47 -25.46 -8.74
C ASP A 620 34.50 -24.50 -9.36
N TRP A 621 35.00 -23.52 -8.59
CA TRP A 621 35.80 -22.39 -9.08
C TRP A 621 37.01 -22.06 -8.20
N TRP A 622 36.78 -21.63 -6.96
CA TRP A 622 37.82 -21.08 -6.09
C TRP A 622 38.79 -22.16 -5.58
N GLY A 623 38.30 -23.31 -5.15
CA GLY A 623 39.11 -24.47 -4.78
C GLY A 623 39.67 -25.27 -5.96
N THR A 624 39.91 -24.63 -7.12
CA THR A 624 40.49 -25.27 -8.30
C THR A 624 41.93 -24.82 -8.52
N THR A 625 42.79 -25.74 -8.97
CA THR A 625 44.17 -25.41 -9.35
C THR A 625 44.24 -24.36 -10.46
N LEU A 626 43.24 -24.33 -11.36
CA LEU A 626 43.11 -23.34 -12.42
C LEU A 626 43.06 -21.90 -11.87
N LEU A 627 42.27 -21.64 -10.82
CA LEU A 627 42.22 -20.29 -10.25
C LEU A 627 43.45 -20.01 -9.38
N GLU A 628 43.90 -20.95 -8.54
CA GLU A 628 45.09 -20.78 -7.70
C GLU A 628 46.33 -20.37 -8.53
N ASN A 629 46.55 -21.04 -9.67
CA ASN A 629 47.70 -20.75 -10.53
C ASN A 629 47.61 -19.36 -11.17
N VAL A 630 46.39 -18.94 -11.54
CA VAL A 630 46.12 -17.66 -12.20
C VAL A 630 46.24 -16.49 -11.21
N VAL A 631 45.75 -16.63 -9.98
CA VAL A 631 45.94 -15.65 -8.91
C VAL A 631 47.43 -15.46 -8.59
N ILE A 632 48.19 -16.56 -8.49
CA ILE A 632 49.65 -16.48 -8.25
C ILE A 632 50.37 -15.77 -9.42
N SER A 633 49.93 -15.98 -10.67
CA SER A 633 50.50 -15.26 -11.83
C SER A 633 50.15 -13.77 -11.91
N LEU A 634 49.21 -13.26 -11.10
CA LEU A 634 48.77 -11.86 -11.14
C LEU A 634 49.52 -10.93 -10.18
N ASP A 635 50.29 -11.47 -9.23
CA ASP A 635 51.28 -10.68 -8.46
C ASP A 635 52.59 -10.45 -9.26
N LEU A 636 52.59 -10.77 -10.56
CA LEU A 636 53.68 -10.51 -11.52
C LEU A 636 53.36 -9.33 -12.46
N ASP A 637 53.41 -8.13 -11.89
CA ASP A 637 53.34 -6.79 -12.53
C ASP A 637 52.00 -6.36 -13.19
N ASP A 638 51.60 -5.11 -12.92
CA ASP A 638 50.27 -4.52 -13.21
C ASP A 638 49.91 -4.47 -14.72
N ARG A 639 50.84 -4.82 -15.59
CA ARG A 639 50.73 -4.72 -17.06
C ARG A 639 50.14 -5.97 -17.71
N GLY A 640 50.12 -7.10 -17.00
CA GLY A 640 49.52 -8.36 -17.49
C GLY A 640 50.23 -8.99 -18.70
N THR A 641 51.56 -8.80 -18.80
CA THR A 641 52.41 -9.48 -19.79
C THR A 641 53.08 -10.70 -19.17
N CYS A 642 52.51 -11.88 -19.43
CA CYS A 642 53.09 -13.18 -19.12
C CYS A 642 54.51 -13.33 -19.73
N HIS A 643 55.45 -13.87 -18.94
CA HIS A 643 56.84 -14.08 -19.33
C HIS A 643 57.25 -15.56 -19.20
N GLY A 644 58.26 -15.97 -19.99
CA GLY A 644 58.41 -17.35 -20.49
C GLY A 644 58.57 -18.51 -19.49
N ASP A 645 58.75 -18.25 -18.19
CA ASP A 645 58.88 -19.29 -17.15
C ASP A 645 57.52 -19.80 -16.60
N ASP A 646 56.39 -19.20 -17.04
CA ASP A 646 55.03 -19.56 -16.60
C ASP A 646 54.71 -21.06 -16.69
N ALA A 647 55.40 -21.82 -17.55
CA ALA A 647 55.21 -23.25 -17.72
C ALA A 647 55.36 -24.08 -16.43
N ALA A 648 55.99 -23.55 -15.37
CA ALA A 648 56.04 -24.16 -14.04
C ALA A 648 54.79 -23.86 -13.17
N LEU A 649 54.20 -22.66 -13.28
CA LEU A 649 53.03 -22.25 -12.49
C LEU A 649 51.79 -23.11 -12.79
N TRP A 650 51.65 -23.56 -14.04
CA TRP A 650 50.55 -24.45 -14.47
C TRP A 650 50.67 -25.90 -13.97
N GLN A 651 51.71 -26.27 -13.21
CA GLN A 651 51.99 -27.66 -12.82
C GLN A 651 51.38 -28.10 -11.47
N LYS A 652 50.67 -27.23 -10.72
CA LYS A 652 49.90 -27.69 -9.55
C LYS A 652 48.84 -28.71 -9.97
N THR A 653 49.01 -29.95 -9.52
CA THR A 653 48.06 -31.05 -9.70
C THR A 653 46.92 -31.06 -8.68
N GLU A 654 47.07 -30.36 -7.55
CA GLU A 654 46.10 -30.33 -6.44
C GLU A 654 46.02 -28.92 -5.82
N SER A 655 44.81 -28.52 -5.42
CA SER A 655 44.53 -27.26 -4.72
C SER A 655 44.92 -27.32 -3.24
N ALA A 656 45.43 -26.22 -2.69
CA ALA A 656 45.69 -26.08 -1.26
C ALA A 656 44.40 -26.18 -0.42
N TRP A 657 43.31 -25.57 -0.91
CA TRP A 657 41.98 -25.65 -0.28
C TRP A 657 41.35 -27.05 -0.38
N ALA A 658 41.69 -27.82 -1.43
CA ALA A 658 41.31 -29.24 -1.50
C ALA A 658 42.09 -30.07 -0.46
N ARG A 659 43.41 -29.88 -0.38
CA ARG A 659 44.30 -30.59 0.56
C ARG A 659 43.95 -30.34 2.03
N ASN A 660 43.58 -29.11 2.39
CA ASN A 660 43.15 -28.76 3.74
C ASN A 660 41.69 -29.17 4.05
N GLY A 661 41.03 -29.94 3.16
CA GLY A 661 39.67 -30.46 3.36
C GLY A 661 38.54 -29.43 3.23
N MET A 662 38.86 -28.15 3.04
CA MET A 662 37.90 -27.04 2.93
C MET A 662 36.90 -27.26 1.78
N VAL A 663 37.38 -27.67 0.60
CA VAL A 663 36.51 -28.01 -0.56
C VAL A 663 35.57 -29.18 -0.23
N GLY A 664 36.03 -30.14 0.57
CA GLY A 664 35.22 -31.27 1.01
C GLY A 664 34.09 -30.88 1.98
N VAL A 665 34.33 -29.90 2.84
CA VAL A 665 33.29 -29.32 3.71
C VAL A 665 32.34 -28.43 2.91
N ALA A 666 32.85 -27.54 2.04
CA ALA A 666 32.03 -26.68 1.19
C ALA A 666 31.04 -27.48 0.33
N ARG A 667 31.46 -28.63 -0.21
CA ARG A 667 30.57 -29.55 -0.95
C ARG A 667 29.43 -30.07 -0.07
N GLN A 668 29.72 -30.53 1.16
CA GLN A 668 28.67 -30.98 2.09
C GLN A 668 27.67 -29.88 2.45
N LEU A 669 28.13 -28.62 2.60
CA LEU A 669 27.24 -27.47 2.84
C LEU A 669 26.35 -27.16 1.62
N ALA A 670 26.90 -27.29 0.41
CA ALA A 670 26.14 -27.13 -0.84
C ALA A 670 25.12 -28.28 -1.03
N ASP A 671 25.51 -29.53 -0.81
CA ASP A 671 24.65 -30.71 -0.96
C ASP A 671 23.42 -30.60 -0.02
N MET A 672 23.64 -30.20 1.25
CA MET A 672 22.57 -29.94 2.23
C MET A 672 21.55 -28.87 1.78
N LEU A 673 21.95 -27.92 0.92
CA LEU A 673 21.08 -26.89 0.36
C LEU A 673 20.37 -27.36 -0.92
N ASP A 674 21.01 -28.24 -1.72
CA ASP A 674 20.47 -28.78 -2.97
C ASP A 674 19.53 -29.99 -2.78
N GLU A 675 19.45 -30.57 -1.58
CA GLU A 675 18.57 -31.73 -1.23
C GLU A 675 17.07 -31.52 -1.55
N ARG A 676 16.58 -30.29 -1.75
CA ARG A 676 15.22 -30.02 -2.25
C ARG A 676 15.08 -30.09 -3.78
N GLY A 677 16.16 -29.88 -4.52
CA GLY A 677 16.17 -29.77 -5.98
C GLY A 677 15.75 -31.05 -6.72
N ALA A 678 15.66 -32.21 -6.06
CA ALA A 678 15.12 -33.44 -6.63
C ALA A 678 13.57 -33.48 -6.61
N ALA A 679 12.95 -32.95 -5.55
CA ALA A 679 11.50 -32.95 -5.37
C ALA A 679 10.82 -31.90 -6.28
N ASP A 680 11.35 -30.66 -6.30
CA ASP A 680 10.75 -29.60 -7.13
C ASP A 680 10.89 -29.84 -8.64
N ARG A 681 11.93 -30.55 -9.08
CA ARG A 681 12.09 -30.92 -10.51
C ARG A 681 11.10 -32.01 -10.95
N THR A 682 10.69 -32.92 -10.07
CA THR A 682 9.60 -33.87 -10.37
C THR A 682 8.23 -33.21 -10.25
N ALA A 683 8.02 -32.31 -9.29
CA ALA A 683 6.78 -31.54 -9.16
C ALA A 683 6.51 -30.63 -10.37
N LYS A 684 7.49 -29.79 -10.79
CA LYS A 684 7.35 -28.91 -11.96
C LYS A 684 7.18 -29.65 -13.28
N ALA A 685 7.76 -30.85 -13.42
CA ALA A 685 7.53 -31.72 -14.58
C ALA A 685 6.11 -32.30 -14.61
N ALA A 686 5.52 -32.58 -13.44
CA ALA A 686 4.16 -33.10 -13.31
C ALA A 686 3.07 -32.02 -13.46
N SER A 687 3.30 -30.80 -12.98
CA SER A 687 2.33 -29.69 -13.06
C SER A 687 2.18 -29.08 -14.46
N ALA A 688 2.96 -29.53 -15.45
CA ALA A 688 2.95 -29.03 -16.83
C ALA A 688 1.82 -29.63 -17.71
N ARG A 689 0.80 -30.27 -17.12
CA ARG A 689 -0.38 -30.81 -17.83
C ARG A 689 -1.67 -30.58 -17.05
N TYR A 690 -2.67 -30.00 -17.71
CA TYR A 690 -4.04 -29.91 -17.22
C TYR A 690 -4.68 -31.30 -17.03
N PRO A 691 -5.46 -31.49 -15.96
CA PRO A 691 -6.85 -31.96 -16.10
C PRO A 691 -7.81 -30.93 -15.49
N ALA A 692 -8.92 -30.54 -16.14
CA ALA A 692 -10.11 -31.34 -16.44
C ALA A 692 -10.91 -31.73 -15.17
N THR A 693 -12.08 -31.11 -15.01
CA THR A 693 -13.00 -31.24 -13.86
C THR A 693 -14.10 -32.29 -14.06
N THR A 694 -14.77 -32.66 -12.95
CA THR A 694 -15.98 -33.51 -12.81
C THR A 694 -15.74 -35.03 -12.55
N PRO A 695 -16.66 -35.78 -11.90
CA PRO A 695 -17.09 -35.53 -10.50
C PRO A 695 -17.32 -36.80 -9.62
N ALA A 696 -17.63 -36.56 -8.33
CA ALA A 696 -18.59 -37.29 -7.46
C ALA A 696 -18.16 -38.40 -6.46
N THR A 697 -19.09 -38.64 -5.51
CA THR A 697 -19.31 -39.79 -4.57
C THR A 697 -18.45 -40.00 -3.29
N ALA A 698 -19.05 -39.57 -2.16
CA ALA A 698 -19.23 -40.21 -0.84
C ALA A 698 -18.43 -41.45 -0.36
N SER A 699 -18.05 -41.46 0.93
CA SER A 699 -18.63 -42.36 1.98
C SER A 699 -18.04 -42.13 3.40
N ASP A 700 -18.68 -42.75 4.41
CA ASP A 700 -18.50 -42.71 5.88
C ASP A 700 -17.07 -43.08 6.40
N ALA A 701 -16.66 -42.96 7.68
CA ALA A 701 -17.40 -43.02 8.96
C ALA A 701 -16.60 -42.50 10.20
N ALA A 702 -17.31 -42.31 11.33
CA ALA A 702 -16.93 -42.39 12.79
C ALA A 702 -15.58 -41.80 13.34
N ILE A 703 -15.45 -41.04 14.45
CA ILE A 703 -16.11 -40.96 15.79
C ILE A 703 -15.75 -42.17 16.72
N PRO A 704 -15.52 -42.05 18.06
CA PRO A 704 -15.31 -40.93 19.02
C PRO A 704 -13.86 -40.95 19.64
N ALA A 705 -13.35 -40.11 20.56
CA ALA A 705 -13.80 -39.13 21.57
C ALA A 705 -14.11 -39.62 23.03
N GLN A 706 -13.37 -39.09 24.03
CA GLN A 706 -13.66 -38.92 25.49
C GLN A 706 -12.43 -38.21 26.14
N ALA A 707 -12.45 -37.22 27.06
CA ALA A 707 -13.21 -36.91 28.31
C ALA A 707 -12.54 -37.52 29.60
N ALA A 708 -12.54 -36.93 30.82
CA ALA A 708 -13.19 -35.73 31.38
C ALA A 708 -12.55 -35.21 32.73
N THR A 709 -13.04 -34.06 33.26
CA THR A 709 -13.10 -33.61 34.70
C THR A 709 -11.81 -33.34 35.54
N GLY A 710 -11.76 -32.45 36.56
CA GLY A 710 -12.71 -31.40 37.05
C GLY A 710 -12.48 -30.87 38.50
N ALA A 711 -13.05 -29.70 38.87
CA ALA A 711 -13.40 -29.16 40.24
C ALA A 711 -12.29 -28.87 41.33
N SER A 712 -12.43 -28.02 42.39
CA SER A 712 -13.30 -26.84 42.74
C SER A 712 -13.01 -26.17 44.14
N GLY A 713 -13.33 -24.87 44.35
CA GLY A 713 -13.59 -24.19 45.68
C GLY A 713 -12.38 -23.48 46.38
N THR A 714 -12.45 -22.41 47.21
CA THR A 714 -13.46 -21.55 47.95
C THR A 714 -12.82 -20.15 48.27
N THR A 715 -13.36 -18.96 48.66
CA THR A 715 -14.61 -18.35 49.25
C THR A 715 -14.73 -18.29 50.80
N VAL A 716 -15.02 -17.17 51.53
CA VAL A 716 -15.15 -15.69 51.27
C VAL A 716 -15.29 -14.88 52.61
N ALA A 717 -14.88 -13.57 52.73
CA ALA A 717 -15.26 -12.64 53.84
C ALA A 717 -14.89 -11.12 53.62
N ALA A 718 -15.61 -10.15 54.23
CA ALA A 718 -15.33 -8.68 54.20
C ALA A 718 -16.04 -7.85 55.32
N ALA A 719 -15.56 -6.64 55.66
CA ALA A 719 -16.30 -5.61 56.47
C ALA A 719 -15.68 -4.17 56.44
N THR A 720 -16.50 -3.14 56.66
CA THR A 720 -16.19 -1.71 56.99
C THR A 720 -17.32 -1.18 57.91
N PRO A 721 -17.22 -0.06 58.68
CA PRO A 721 -17.63 1.28 58.18
C PRO A 721 -16.92 2.50 58.94
N PRO A 722 -17.47 3.74 59.14
CA PRO A 722 -17.07 4.94 58.35
C PRO A 722 -16.94 6.29 59.15
N VAL A 723 -17.36 7.44 58.55
CA VAL A 723 -17.46 8.87 59.02
C VAL A 723 -16.10 9.62 59.22
N ILE A 724 -15.90 10.94 58.98
CA ILE A 724 -16.74 12.17 58.78
C ILE A 724 -16.23 13.02 57.57
N ALA A 725 -17.08 13.88 56.99
CA ALA A 725 -16.74 14.88 55.96
C ALA A 725 -17.44 16.25 56.19
N MET A 726 -17.08 17.31 55.45
CA MET A 726 -17.90 18.54 55.31
C MET A 726 -17.71 19.19 53.92
N LEU A 727 -18.43 20.29 53.61
CA LEU A 727 -18.88 20.59 52.24
C LEU A 727 -19.17 22.09 51.98
N ALA A 728 -18.56 22.70 50.95
CA ALA A 728 -18.95 24.01 50.36
C ALA A 728 -18.33 24.19 48.94
N ALA A 729 -19.00 24.72 47.91
CA ALA A 729 -20.38 25.21 47.83
C ALA A 729 -21.01 25.07 46.42
N LEU A 730 -22.23 24.50 46.41
CA LEU A 730 -23.38 24.75 45.51
C LEU A 730 -23.27 24.55 43.98
N PRO A 731 -24.41 24.31 43.27
CA PRO A 731 -25.75 23.94 43.74
C PRO A 731 -26.13 22.49 43.40
N GLN A 732 -26.82 21.79 44.30
CA GLN A 732 -27.36 20.45 44.02
C GLN A 732 -28.81 20.50 43.50
N ARG A 733 -29.17 19.57 42.61
CA ARG A 733 -30.54 19.10 42.43
C ARG A 733 -30.62 17.66 42.95
N ALA A 734 -31.59 17.36 43.81
CA ALA A 734 -31.66 16.08 44.51
C ALA A 734 -32.22 14.94 43.62
N PRO A 735 -31.82 13.67 43.85
CA PRO A 735 -32.33 12.53 43.10
C PRO A 735 -33.73 12.10 43.59
N ALA A 736 -34.74 12.28 42.74
CA ALA A 736 -36.09 11.79 43.00
C ALA A 736 -36.23 10.32 42.61
N ASN A 737 -35.85 9.41 43.52
CA ASN A 737 -35.88 7.98 43.25
C ASN A 737 -37.29 7.39 43.42
N THR A 738 -38.16 7.64 42.44
CA THR A 738 -39.44 6.93 42.23
C THR A 738 -39.73 6.95 40.74
N PRO A 739 -39.97 5.80 40.08
CA PRO A 739 -40.36 5.80 38.68
C PRO A 739 -41.70 6.55 38.54
N PRO A 740 -41.85 7.47 37.56
CA PRO A 740 -43.12 8.15 37.35
C PRO A 740 -44.21 7.11 37.04
N ALA A 741 -45.42 7.34 37.58
CA ALA A 741 -46.56 6.47 37.33
C ALA A 741 -46.77 6.28 35.81
N ALA A 742 -47.13 5.07 35.40
CA ALA A 742 -47.34 4.76 34.00
C ALA A 742 -48.54 5.54 33.44
N ASP A 743 -48.25 6.55 32.64
CA ASP A 743 -49.26 7.37 31.97
C ASP A 743 -49.93 6.52 30.88
N ALA A 744 -51.16 6.07 31.14
CA ALA A 744 -51.72 4.84 30.58
C ALA A 744 -52.25 4.96 29.13
N GLY A 745 -51.72 5.90 28.34
CA GLY A 745 -52.10 6.14 26.95
C GLY A 745 -50.93 6.25 25.95
N ALA A 746 -49.70 6.53 26.41
CA ALA A 746 -48.55 6.76 25.53
C ALA A 746 -47.85 5.44 25.14
N GLN A 747 -47.66 5.17 23.85
CA GLN A 747 -46.91 4.00 23.39
C GLN A 747 -45.41 4.31 23.28
N SER A 748 -44.61 3.72 24.16
CA SER A 748 -43.15 3.73 24.04
C SER A 748 -42.67 2.76 22.97
N PHE A 749 -41.75 3.19 22.09
CA PHE A 749 -41.15 2.35 21.06
C PHE A 749 -39.64 2.16 21.27
N LEU A 750 -39.12 1.04 20.75
CA LEU A 750 -37.70 0.80 20.55
C LEU A 750 -37.52 0.20 19.14
N ARG A 751 -36.58 0.75 18.37
CA ARG A 751 -36.24 0.34 17.00
C ARG A 751 -34.74 0.24 16.85
N VAL A 752 -34.31 -0.67 15.98
CA VAL A 752 -32.92 -0.76 15.50
C VAL A 752 -32.93 -0.93 14.00
N ASP A 753 -32.23 -0.04 13.30
CA ASP A 753 -32.00 -0.10 11.86
C ASP A 753 -30.56 -0.53 11.60
N MET A 754 -30.40 -1.70 10.98
CA MET A 754 -29.09 -2.21 10.56
C MET A 754 -28.72 -1.54 9.24
N LEU A 755 -27.88 -0.51 9.29
CA LEU A 755 -27.57 0.32 8.13
C LEU A 755 -26.68 -0.42 7.10
N PRO A 756 -26.69 -0.02 5.81
CA PRO A 756 -25.86 -0.61 4.75
C PRO A 756 -24.33 -0.38 4.87
N ALA A 757 -23.69 -1.06 5.82
CA ALA A 757 -22.26 -0.93 6.15
C ALA A 757 -21.34 -1.97 5.48
N GLU A 758 -21.75 -2.58 4.36
CA GLU A 758 -21.03 -3.68 3.70
C GLU A 758 -20.68 -4.81 4.67
N HIS A 759 -19.40 -4.95 5.03
CA HIS A 759 -18.87 -6.05 5.83
C HIS A 759 -18.71 -5.70 7.31
N GLY A 760 -19.18 -4.51 7.73
CA GLY A 760 -19.06 -3.98 9.09
C GLY A 760 -20.39 -3.66 9.79
N ASP A 761 -20.31 -3.21 11.04
CA ASP A 761 -21.47 -2.79 11.83
C ASP A 761 -21.72 -1.29 11.74
N CYS A 762 -22.99 -0.93 11.56
CA CYS A 762 -23.50 0.43 11.73
C CYS A 762 -24.98 0.33 12.11
N LEU A 763 -25.30 0.63 13.37
CA LEU A 763 -26.60 0.35 13.97
C LEU A 763 -27.23 1.63 14.49
N TRP A 764 -28.39 1.99 13.94
CA TRP A 764 -29.12 3.21 14.27
C TRP A 764 -30.30 2.86 15.16
N LEU A 765 -30.19 3.16 16.46
CA LEU A 765 -31.24 2.91 17.44
C LEU A 765 -32.12 4.16 17.62
N GLU A 766 -33.43 3.98 17.54
CA GLU A 766 -34.41 5.01 17.86
C GLU A 766 -35.36 4.54 18.96
N PHE A 767 -35.59 5.40 19.95
CA PHE A 767 -36.45 5.11 21.09
C PHE A 767 -37.15 6.38 21.56
N GLY A 768 -38.28 6.25 22.25
CA GLY A 768 -39.06 7.43 22.61
C GLY A 768 -40.44 7.17 23.17
N ARG A 769 -41.22 8.24 23.29
CA ARG A 769 -42.68 8.20 23.54
C ARG A 769 -43.32 9.21 22.60
N ASP A 770 -44.43 8.81 22.00
CA ASP A 770 -45.25 9.64 21.12
C ASP A 770 -44.44 10.35 20.02
N SER A 771 -44.25 11.68 20.11
CA SER A 771 -43.52 12.49 19.13
C SER A 771 -42.04 12.78 19.46
N LEU A 772 -41.54 12.33 20.61
CA LEU A 772 -40.15 12.56 21.03
C LEU A 772 -39.29 11.33 20.71
N THR A 773 -38.44 11.47 19.68
CA THR A 773 -37.49 10.42 19.24
C THR A 773 -36.07 10.76 19.68
N ALA A 774 -35.51 9.97 20.59
CA ALA A 774 -34.10 9.96 20.94
C ALA A 774 -33.33 8.92 20.12
N ARG A 775 -32.01 9.11 20.00
CA ARG A 775 -31.16 8.37 19.06
C ARG A 775 -29.83 7.94 19.68
N VAL A 776 -29.40 6.72 19.35
CA VAL A 776 -28.05 6.21 19.61
C VAL A 776 -27.50 5.61 18.31
N LEU A 777 -26.27 5.97 17.96
CA LEU A 777 -25.52 5.34 16.87
C LEU A 777 -24.48 4.40 17.47
N VAL A 778 -24.42 3.16 16.99
CA VAL A 778 -23.43 2.15 17.41
C VAL A 778 -22.65 1.69 16.19
N ASP A 779 -21.36 2.00 16.20
CA ASP A 779 -20.40 1.91 15.09
C ASP A 779 -20.80 2.74 13.85
N GLY A 780 -19.81 3.00 12.99
CA GLY A 780 -19.95 3.84 11.79
C GLY A 780 -19.87 3.09 10.48
N GLY A 781 -19.65 1.77 10.51
CA GLY A 781 -19.38 0.95 9.33
C GLY A 781 -17.99 1.17 8.73
N THR A 782 -17.80 0.66 7.51
CA THR A 782 -16.62 0.94 6.68
C THR A 782 -16.57 2.42 6.28
N PRO A 783 -15.43 2.97 5.81
CA PRO A 783 -15.33 4.37 5.39
C PRO A 783 -16.38 4.79 4.35
N GLU A 784 -16.75 3.87 3.44
CA GLU A 784 -17.75 4.09 2.38
C GLU A 784 -19.19 4.20 2.92
N ALA A 785 -19.46 3.65 4.12
CA ALA A 785 -20.77 3.75 4.76
C ALA A 785 -21.11 5.18 5.19
N PHE A 786 -20.12 6.08 5.29
CA PHE A 786 -20.37 7.48 5.57
C PHE A 786 -21.10 8.17 4.41
N ASP A 787 -20.47 8.31 3.24
CA ASP A 787 -21.05 9.06 2.13
C ASP A 787 -22.25 8.31 1.49
N ARG A 788 -22.27 6.96 1.52
CA ARG A 788 -23.40 6.18 1.01
C ARG A 788 -24.63 6.21 1.94
N VAL A 789 -24.44 6.31 3.26
CA VAL A 789 -25.53 6.11 4.23
C VAL A 789 -25.60 7.20 5.29
N LEU A 790 -24.57 7.35 6.14
CA LEU A 790 -24.66 8.22 7.33
C LEU A 790 -24.87 9.69 6.96
N ARG A 791 -24.13 10.20 5.97
CA ARG A 791 -24.30 11.57 5.46
C ARG A 791 -25.74 11.80 4.96
N PRO A 792 -26.28 11.05 3.97
CA PRO A 792 -27.69 11.17 3.58
C PRO A 792 -28.68 11.00 4.74
N ARG A 793 -28.43 10.07 5.67
CA ARG A 793 -29.31 9.80 6.81
C ARG A 793 -29.41 10.97 7.78
N PHE A 794 -28.31 11.71 8.00
CA PHE A 794 -28.34 12.95 8.77
C PHE A 794 -28.87 14.14 7.95
N GLU A 795 -28.50 14.27 6.68
CA GLU A 795 -28.95 15.37 5.81
C GLU A 795 -30.47 15.41 5.63
N ILE A 796 -31.14 14.25 5.56
CA ILE A 796 -32.61 14.12 5.50
C ILE A 796 -33.31 14.56 6.81
N LEU A 797 -32.62 14.50 7.95
CA LEU A 797 -33.19 14.95 9.23
C LEU A 797 -33.12 16.48 9.36
N PRO A 798 -34.14 17.14 9.95
CA PRO A 798 -34.02 18.53 10.40
C PRO A 798 -32.85 18.67 11.38
N GLU A 799 -32.13 19.79 11.34
CA GLU A 799 -30.92 20.01 12.17
C GLU A 799 -31.19 19.82 13.67
N GLN A 800 -32.36 20.26 14.15
CA GLN A 800 -32.80 20.11 15.55
C GLN A 800 -33.01 18.64 15.97
N GLN A 801 -32.98 17.70 15.02
CA GLN A 801 -33.08 16.27 15.23
C GLN A 801 -31.75 15.52 15.00
N ARG A 802 -30.67 16.22 14.65
CA ARG A 802 -29.31 15.69 14.47
C ARG A 802 -28.52 15.66 15.79
N HIS A 803 -29.21 15.27 16.87
CA HIS A 803 -28.60 15.00 18.16
C HIS A 803 -28.62 13.49 18.43
N LEU A 804 -27.45 12.95 18.80
CA LEU A 804 -27.30 11.61 19.35
C LEU A 804 -27.21 11.73 20.87
N GLU A 805 -28.03 11.01 21.64
CA GLU A 805 -27.81 10.96 23.10
C GLU A 805 -26.48 10.26 23.43
N LEU A 806 -26.10 9.28 22.60
CA LEU A 806 -24.84 8.57 22.68
C LEU A 806 -24.36 8.12 21.27
N LEU A 807 -23.06 8.23 21.05
CA LEU A 807 -22.34 7.50 19.98
C LEU A 807 -21.45 6.44 20.63
N ILE A 808 -21.64 5.17 20.30
CA ILE A 808 -20.74 4.09 20.73
C ILE A 808 -19.87 3.69 19.55
N LEU A 809 -18.54 3.75 19.71
CA LEU A 809 -17.62 2.97 18.88
C LEU A 809 -17.12 1.78 19.68
N THR A 810 -17.46 0.58 19.22
CA THR A 810 -17.24 -0.64 19.98
C THR A 810 -15.76 -0.99 20.09
N HIS A 811 -15.01 -0.85 18.99
CA HIS A 811 -13.55 -1.04 18.93
C HIS A 811 -12.94 -0.30 17.73
N ILE A 812 -11.70 -0.64 17.34
CA ILE A 812 -10.87 0.13 16.38
C ILE A 812 -10.82 -0.44 14.95
N ASP A 813 -11.51 -1.54 14.67
CA ASP A 813 -11.38 -2.22 13.38
C ASP A 813 -12.11 -1.42 12.28
N ALA A 814 -11.54 -1.43 11.08
CA ALA A 814 -11.85 -0.43 10.05
C ALA A 814 -13.28 -0.50 9.51
N ASP A 815 -13.96 -1.61 9.72
CA ASP A 815 -15.37 -1.86 9.41
C ASP A 815 -16.33 -1.43 10.55
N HIS A 816 -15.80 -0.99 11.70
CA HIS A 816 -16.55 -0.40 12.82
C HIS A 816 -16.27 1.11 12.99
N VAL A 817 -14.99 1.54 13.00
CA VAL A 817 -14.61 2.96 13.14
C VAL A 817 -14.56 3.73 11.80
N GLY A 818 -14.53 3.02 10.67
CA GLY A 818 -14.21 3.56 9.35
C GLY A 818 -15.07 4.74 8.92
N GLY A 819 -16.39 4.58 8.93
CA GLY A 819 -17.35 5.64 8.60
C GLY A 819 -17.56 6.67 9.74
N GLY A 820 -17.13 6.33 10.96
CA GLY A 820 -17.15 7.26 12.10
C GLY A 820 -16.13 8.41 11.95
N ILE A 821 -14.94 8.12 11.42
CA ILE A 821 -13.89 9.14 11.20
C ILE A 821 -14.36 10.29 10.28
N PRO A 822 -14.89 10.05 9.05
CA PRO A 822 -15.41 11.12 8.21
C PRO A 822 -16.71 11.74 8.75
N LEU A 823 -17.56 10.97 9.48
CA LEU A 823 -18.73 11.53 10.17
C LEU A 823 -18.33 12.63 11.17
N LEU A 824 -17.29 12.42 11.98
CA LEU A 824 -16.79 13.43 12.91
C LEU A 824 -16.17 14.63 12.18
N LYS A 825 -15.47 14.43 11.06
CA LYS A 825 -14.96 15.54 10.23
C LYS A 825 -16.09 16.40 9.67
N ALA A 826 -17.17 15.77 9.21
CA ALA A 826 -18.35 16.45 8.70
C ALA A 826 -19.32 16.93 9.80
N ALA A 827 -19.08 16.64 11.09
CA ALA A 827 -20.08 16.90 12.13
C ALA A 827 -20.47 18.39 12.25
N LYS A 828 -19.50 19.31 12.08
CA LYS A 828 -19.74 20.77 12.06
C LYS A 828 -20.48 21.24 10.80
N GLU A 829 -20.29 20.57 9.67
CA GLU A 829 -20.98 20.82 8.40
C GLU A 829 -22.44 20.31 8.45
N LEU A 830 -22.65 19.17 9.10
CA LEU A 830 -23.95 18.50 9.24
C LEU A 830 -24.81 19.06 10.40
N GLY A 831 -24.31 19.97 11.24
CA GLY A 831 -25.02 20.41 12.46
C GLY A 831 -25.22 19.28 13.47
N LEU A 832 -24.33 18.27 13.45
CA LEU A 832 -24.40 17.07 14.27
C LEU A 832 -23.86 17.33 15.69
N SER A 833 -24.49 16.73 16.70
CA SER A 833 -24.00 16.75 18.08
C SER A 833 -24.22 15.41 18.79
N ALA A 834 -23.38 15.12 19.79
CA ALA A 834 -23.51 13.94 20.67
C ALA A 834 -23.52 14.37 22.15
N GLY A 835 -24.34 13.71 22.98
CA GLY A 835 -24.39 13.93 24.43
C GLY A 835 -23.19 13.33 25.17
N ASP A 836 -22.89 12.06 24.88
CA ASP A 836 -21.65 11.36 25.23
C ASP A 836 -21.14 10.55 24.03
N VAL A 837 -19.85 10.20 24.04
CA VAL A 837 -19.23 9.28 23.07
C VAL A 837 -18.50 8.21 23.83
N TRP A 838 -18.84 6.94 23.61
CA TRP A 838 -18.17 5.81 24.22
C TRP A 838 -17.16 5.21 23.26
N PHE A 839 -15.88 5.45 23.54
CA PHE A 839 -14.78 4.92 22.76
C PHE A 839 -13.53 4.70 23.63
N ASN A 840 -12.99 3.49 23.60
CA ASN A 840 -11.71 3.15 24.24
C ASN A 840 -10.51 3.56 23.38
N GLY A 841 -10.47 4.83 23.00
CA GLY A 841 -9.35 5.44 22.30
C GLY A 841 -8.11 5.62 23.18
N TRP A 842 -7.06 6.15 22.57
CA TRP A 842 -5.70 5.94 23.06
C TRP A 842 -5.42 6.44 24.48
N LYS A 843 -5.98 7.60 24.86
CA LYS A 843 -5.78 8.17 26.21
C LYS A 843 -6.31 7.30 27.35
N HIS A 844 -7.21 6.36 27.04
CA HIS A 844 -7.78 5.38 27.98
C HIS A 844 -7.02 4.04 27.99
N ILE A 845 -6.23 3.77 26.95
CA ILE A 845 -5.37 2.57 26.84
C ILE A 845 -3.97 2.84 27.42
N LYS A 846 -3.40 4.04 27.20
CA LYS A 846 -2.05 4.40 27.66
C LYS A 846 -1.84 4.27 29.18
N SER A 847 -2.90 4.44 29.97
CA SER A 847 -2.92 4.20 31.43
C SER A 847 -2.60 2.76 31.83
N PHE A 848 -2.56 1.81 30.88
CA PHE A 848 -2.12 0.43 31.09
C PHE A 848 -0.66 0.16 30.65
N GLY A 849 0.09 1.16 30.15
CA GLY A 849 1.55 1.25 30.34
C GLY A 849 2.49 1.53 29.15
N PHE A 850 2.06 1.52 27.87
CA PHE A 850 2.93 1.72 26.69
C PHE A 850 2.21 2.51 25.56
N LEU A 851 2.70 2.54 24.29
CA LEU A 851 2.23 3.26 23.05
C LEU A 851 1.95 2.28 21.88
N GLY A 852 1.23 2.51 20.76
CA GLY A 852 0.36 3.60 20.17
C GLY A 852 -0.09 3.13 18.73
N ALA A 853 -1.22 3.59 18.10
CA ALA A 853 -1.70 3.05 16.78
C ALA A 853 -2.84 3.83 16.06
N LYS A 854 -2.71 4.02 14.73
CA LYS A 854 -3.41 5.04 13.90
C LYS A 854 -4.92 5.26 14.13
N GLN A 855 -5.78 4.28 13.81
CA GLN A 855 -7.22 4.55 13.60
C GLN A 855 -7.87 5.13 14.86
N GLY A 856 -7.45 4.63 16.03
CA GLY A 856 -7.88 5.16 17.32
C GLY A 856 -7.32 6.54 17.65
N GLU A 857 -6.10 6.88 17.23
CA GLU A 857 -5.57 8.25 17.39
C GLU A 857 -6.40 9.26 16.59
N ILE A 858 -6.68 8.98 15.31
CA ILE A 858 -7.43 9.91 14.42
C ILE A 858 -8.82 10.20 14.98
N PHE A 859 -9.53 9.18 15.46
CA PHE A 859 -10.85 9.38 16.08
C PHE A 859 -10.74 10.12 17.43
N SER A 860 -9.71 9.85 18.22
CA SER A 860 -9.43 10.55 19.49
C SER A 860 -9.18 12.05 19.28
N GLU A 861 -8.35 12.40 18.28
CA GLU A 861 -8.02 13.79 17.94
C GLU A 861 -9.27 14.56 17.47
N LEU A 862 -10.09 13.94 16.60
CA LEU A 862 -11.32 14.55 16.10
C LEU A 862 -12.34 14.84 17.22
N LEU A 863 -12.48 13.94 18.20
CA LEU A 863 -13.34 14.20 19.38
C LEU A 863 -12.85 15.42 20.18
N GLU A 864 -11.54 15.56 20.35
CA GLU A 864 -10.95 16.69 21.08
C GLU A 864 -11.06 18.01 20.28
N GLN A 865 -11.00 17.96 18.94
CA GLN A 865 -11.30 19.10 18.05
C GLN A 865 -12.80 19.47 17.95
N LEU A 866 -13.70 18.55 18.29
CA LEU A 866 -15.15 18.78 18.35
C LEU A 866 -15.61 19.30 19.73
N GLY A 867 -14.85 19.03 20.79
CA GLY A 867 -15.22 19.39 22.16
C GLY A 867 -16.40 18.58 22.72
N TRP A 868 -16.71 17.42 22.13
CA TRP A 868 -17.78 16.53 22.59
C TRP A 868 -17.37 15.82 23.88
N THR A 869 -18.36 15.50 24.73
CA THR A 869 -18.15 14.63 25.89
C THR A 869 -17.65 13.26 25.41
N TRP A 870 -16.53 12.79 25.96
CA TRP A 870 -15.93 11.50 25.59
C TRP A 870 -15.69 10.67 26.84
N ASN A 871 -16.36 9.52 26.92
CA ASN A 871 -16.47 8.63 28.06
C ASN A 871 -16.95 9.35 29.34
N GLY A 872 -17.87 10.30 29.20
CA GLY A 872 -18.41 11.10 30.30
C GLY A 872 -19.02 10.27 31.41
N TRP A 873 -19.69 9.15 31.06
CA TRP A 873 -20.21 8.17 32.02
C TRP A 873 -19.14 7.59 32.97
N GLN A 874 -17.87 7.58 32.59
CA GLN A 874 -16.75 7.03 33.38
C GLN A 874 -15.76 8.14 33.80
N ASP A 875 -16.21 9.39 33.95
CA ASP A 875 -15.36 10.56 34.24
C ASP A 875 -14.20 10.77 33.24
N GLY A 876 -14.37 10.38 31.96
CA GLY A 876 -13.30 10.42 30.96
C GLY A 876 -12.23 9.33 31.14
N LYS A 877 -12.59 8.19 31.75
CA LYS A 877 -11.75 6.98 31.86
C LYS A 877 -12.15 5.96 30.78
N ALA A 878 -11.54 4.77 30.79
CA ALA A 878 -11.95 3.68 29.89
C ALA A 878 -13.38 3.21 30.16
N ILE A 879 -14.14 2.90 29.11
CA ILE A 879 -15.39 2.13 29.21
C ILE A 879 -14.98 0.67 29.43
N VAL A 880 -14.98 0.24 30.70
CA VAL A 880 -14.44 -1.06 31.10
C VAL A 880 -15.23 -1.65 32.27
N LEU A 881 -15.34 -2.98 32.33
CA LEU A 881 -15.86 -3.68 33.48
C LEU A 881 -14.94 -3.45 34.70
N PRO A 882 -15.50 -3.16 35.90
CA PRO A 882 -14.75 -3.02 37.13
C PRO A 882 -14.08 -4.35 37.54
N ALA A 883 -12.99 -4.24 38.31
CA ALA A 883 -12.14 -5.37 38.67
C ALA A 883 -12.78 -6.37 39.66
N ASP A 884 -13.92 -6.01 40.26
CA ASP A 884 -14.74 -6.88 41.13
C ASP A 884 -15.71 -7.79 40.34
N GLY A 885 -15.82 -7.61 39.02
CA GLY A 885 -16.76 -8.34 38.17
C GLY A 885 -18.19 -7.76 38.16
N GLY A 886 -18.40 -6.56 38.71
CA GLY A 886 -19.66 -5.84 38.59
C GLY A 886 -20.03 -5.53 37.13
N LEU A 887 -21.34 -5.33 36.88
CA LEU A 887 -21.87 -4.96 35.56
C LEU A 887 -22.46 -3.54 35.66
N PRO A 888 -21.66 -2.50 35.39
CA PRO A 888 -22.10 -1.12 35.56
C PRO A 888 -23.16 -0.77 34.51
N SER A 889 -24.14 0.04 34.91
CA SER A 889 -25.25 0.48 34.05
C SER A 889 -25.39 2.01 34.07
N VAL A 890 -25.91 2.57 32.98
CA VAL A 890 -26.33 3.98 32.87
C VAL A 890 -27.79 4.05 32.45
N THR A 891 -28.43 5.19 32.68
CA THR A 891 -29.70 5.57 32.03
C THR A 891 -29.45 6.87 31.28
N LEU A 892 -29.66 6.85 29.96
CA LEU A 892 -29.54 8.03 29.10
C LEU A 892 -30.70 9.02 29.36
N PRO A 893 -30.59 10.31 28.96
CA PRO A 893 -31.60 11.33 29.26
C PRO A 893 -33.06 10.95 28.89
N SER A 894 -33.28 10.32 27.74
CA SER A 894 -34.63 9.85 27.34
C SER A 894 -35.00 8.45 27.87
N GLY A 895 -34.24 7.91 28.82
CA GLY A 895 -34.61 6.73 29.60
C GLY A 895 -34.12 5.37 29.08
N LEU A 896 -33.30 5.32 28.03
CA LEU A 896 -32.65 4.08 27.60
C LEU A 896 -31.62 3.63 28.64
N VAL A 897 -31.78 2.43 29.17
CA VAL A 897 -30.82 1.82 30.11
C VAL A 897 -29.79 1.03 29.32
N LEU A 898 -28.50 1.25 29.57
CA LEU A 898 -27.42 0.46 28.98
C LEU A 898 -26.63 -0.23 30.11
N THR A 899 -26.53 -1.55 30.08
CA THR A 899 -25.69 -2.36 30.98
C THR A 899 -24.44 -2.83 30.23
N LEU A 900 -23.24 -2.56 30.75
CA LEU A 900 -21.96 -2.96 30.13
C LEU A 900 -21.64 -4.44 30.40
N LEU A 901 -21.22 -5.16 29.37
CA LEU A 901 -20.90 -6.61 29.42
C LEU A 901 -19.48 -6.95 28.92
N SER A 902 -18.81 -6.03 28.23
CA SER A 902 -17.43 -6.11 27.72
C SER A 902 -16.95 -4.69 27.42
N PRO A 903 -15.64 -4.34 27.48
CA PRO A 903 -14.48 -5.18 27.78
C PRO A 903 -14.10 -5.25 29.25
N SER A 904 -13.23 -6.21 29.60
CA SER A 904 -12.50 -6.22 30.89
C SER A 904 -11.12 -5.57 30.76
N ALA A 905 -10.54 -5.11 31.87
CA ALA A 905 -9.22 -4.47 31.87
C ALA A 905 -8.11 -5.36 31.28
N ASN A 906 -8.19 -6.69 31.44
CA ASN A 906 -7.26 -7.64 30.84
C ASN A 906 -7.33 -7.66 29.30
N LYS A 907 -8.50 -7.40 28.72
CA LYS A 907 -8.67 -7.30 27.26
C LYS A 907 -8.10 -5.99 26.73
N LEU A 908 -8.36 -4.86 27.38
CA LEU A 908 -7.75 -3.57 27.03
C LEU A 908 -6.20 -3.63 27.14
N LYS A 909 -5.67 -4.33 28.15
CA LYS A 909 -4.23 -4.57 28.28
C LYS A 909 -3.68 -5.47 27.16
N ALA A 910 -4.41 -6.51 26.74
CA ALA A 910 -4.02 -7.35 25.60
C ALA A 910 -4.02 -6.57 24.27
N LEU A 911 -5.02 -5.69 24.08
CA LEU A 911 -5.08 -4.78 22.95
C LEU A 911 -3.83 -3.87 22.92
N ALA A 912 -3.49 -3.20 24.03
CA ALA A 912 -2.32 -2.34 24.14
C ALA A 912 -1.01 -3.01 23.69
N LEU A 913 -0.85 -4.30 23.94
CA LEU A 913 0.35 -5.07 23.56
C LEU A 913 0.41 -5.36 22.05
N LYS A 914 -0.72 -5.65 21.39
CA LYS A 914 -0.78 -5.79 19.92
C LYS A 914 -0.60 -4.43 19.24
N TRP A 915 -1.38 -3.45 19.69
CA TRP A 915 -1.39 -2.05 19.25
C TRP A 915 0.04 -1.48 19.19
N LYS A 916 0.88 -1.73 20.21
CA LYS A 916 2.33 -1.42 20.20
C LYS A 916 3.12 -2.11 19.09
N LYS A 917 2.94 -3.42 18.92
CA LYS A 917 3.69 -4.22 17.95
C LYS A 917 3.43 -3.75 16.53
N ASP A 918 2.19 -3.39 16.24
CA ASP A 918 1.74 -3.01 14.90
C ASP A 918 2.37 -1.67 14.45
N ILE A 919 2.47 -0.64 15.31
CA ILE A 919 3.25 0.57 14.97
C ILE A 919 4.75 0.30 14.85
N ASN A 920 5.33 -0.48 15.76
CA ASN A 920 6.76 -0.80 15.71
C ASN A 920 7.15 -1.56 14.43
N ALA A 921 6.25 -2.38 13.88
CA ALA A 921 6.44 -3.09 12.62
C ALA A 921 6.27 -2.20 11.37
N LEU A 922 5.74 -0.99 11.53
CA LEU A 922 5.54 -0.01 10.45
C LEU A 922 6.59 1.12 10.45
N GLY A 923 7.42 1.24 11.50
CA GLY A 923 8.52 2.19 11.58
C GLY A 923 8.09 3.64 11.84
N LEU A 924 7.03 3.85 12.64
CA LEU A 924 6.34 5.13 12.75
C LEU A 924 6.42 5.74 14.15
N GLU A 925 6.70 7.04 14.21
CA GLU A 925 6.32 7.88 15.37
C GLU A 925 4.78 7.96 15.49
N PRO A 926 4.22 8.30 16.67
CA PRO A 926 2.78 8.31 16.89
C PRO A 926 2.02 9.23 15.91
N GLY A 927 1.20 8.64 15.03
CA GLY A 927 0.34 9.37 14.10
C GLY A 927 -0.01 8.67 12.77
N GLN A 928 0.63 7.55 12.42
CA GLN A 928 0.36 6.83 11.16
C GLN A 928 0.27 5.30 11.34
N GLY A 929 -0.01 4.57 10.23
CA GLY A 929 -0.13 3.10 10.16
C GLY A 929 -1.47 2.58 9.60
N ASP A 930 -1.44 1.59 8.71
CA ASP A 930 -2.65 0.99 8.09
C ASP A 930 -2.84 -0.47 8.53
N ALA A 931 -4.08 -0.96 8.50
CA ALA A 931 -4.47 -2.22 9.15
C ALA A 931 -4.41 -3.45 8.22
N PHE A 932 -4.01 -4.59 8.80
CA PHE A 932 -3.97 -5.90 8.15
C PHE A 932 -5.31 -6.66 8.28
N LEU A 933 -5.71 -7.39 7.23
CA LEU A 933 -6.81 -8.36 7.28
C LEU A 933 -6.45 -9.66 6.55
N GLY A 934 -6.74 -10.80 7.19
CA GLY A 934 -6.51 -12.15 6.67
C GLY A 934 -7.67 -12.69 5.82
N ARG A 935 -7.53 -13.92 5.31
CA ARG A 935 -8.57 -14.65 4.55
C ARG A 935 -9.13 -15.82 5.37
N THR A 936 -10.45 -16.01 5.31
CA THR A 936 -11.18 -17.12 5.96
C THR A 936 -11.74 -18.08 4.90
N THR A 937 -11.81 -19.38 5.20
CA THR A 937 -12.39 -20.40 4.31
C THR A 937 -13.85 -20.68 4.65
N VAL A 938 -14.71 -20.75 3.62
CA VAL A 938 -16.17 -20.91 3.78
C VAL A 938 -16.54 -22.40 3.85
N SER A 939 -17.46 -22.76 4.75
CA SER A 939 -18.06 -24.10 4.78
C SER A 939 -19.15 -24.23 3.71
N ALA A 940 -19.13 -25.32 2.95
CA ALA A 940 -20.08 -25.59 1.87
C ALA A 940 -21.29 -26.45 2.28
N SER A 941 -21.31 -27.03 3.49
CA SER A 941 -22.43 -27.87 3.94
C SER A 941 -23.69 -27.05 4.22
N GLU A 942 -24.85 -27.67 3.98
CA GLU A 942 -26.19 -27.15 4.29
C GLU A 942 -26.91 -28.01 5.35
N ASP A 943 -26.27 -29.10 5.82
CA ASP A 943 -26.85 -29.92 6.87
C ASP A 943 -26.50 -29.39 8.26
N LEU A 944 -27.54 -29.19 9.07
CA LEU A 944 -27.42 -28.60 10.40
C LEU A 944 -26.58 -29.47 11.33
N ASP A 945 -26.73 -30.80 11.24
CA ASP A 945 -26.04 -31.74 12.12
C ASP A 945 -24.58 -31.93 11.70
N GLU A 946 -24.19 -31.65 10.46
CA GLU A 946 -22.78 -31.54 10.06
C GLU A 946 -22.15 -30.25 10.58
N LEU A 947 -22.82 -29.12 10.39
CA LEU A 947 -22.33 -27.80 10.84
C LEU A 947 -22.16 -27.75 12.37
N LEU A 948 -23.08 -28.36 13.13
CA LEU A 948 -22.99 -28.45 14.60
C LEU A 948 -21.85 -29.36 15.10
N LYS A 949 -21.44 -30.37 14.33
CA LYS A 949 -20.27 -31.23 14.67
C LYS A 949 -18.93 -30.50 14.49
N THR A 950 -18.91 -29.33 13.85
CA THR A 950 -17.68 -28.56 13.61
C THR A 950 -17.18 -27.94 14.92
N PRO A 951 -15.96 -28.30 15.42
CA PRO A 951 -15.49 -27.88 16.73
C PRO A 951 -15.39 -26.37 16.89
N PHE A 952 -16.05 -25.82 17.92
CA PHE A 952 -15.91 -24.42 18.28
C PHE A 952 -14.45 -24.08 18.68
N ARG A 953 -13.95 -22.95 18.20
CA ARG A 953 -12.66 -22.38 18.59
C ARG A 953 -12.89 -20.92 18.93
N THR A 954 -12.58 -20.52 20.15
CA THR A 954 -12.77 -19.12 20.56
C THR A 954 -11.83 -18.21 19.79
N ASP A 955 -12.34 -17.06 19.36
CA ASP A 955 -11.52 -15.94 18.88
C ASP A 955 -10.43 -15.54 19.90
N THR A 956 -9.27 -15.12 19.39
CA THR A 956 -8.11 -14.68 20.17
C THR A 956 -7.60 -13.29 19.76
N ALA A 957 -8.24 -12.62 18.79
CA ALA A 957 -7.89 -11.27 18.35
C ALA A 957 -8.05 -10.23 19.49
N PRO A 958 -6.99 -9.49 19.89
CA PRO A 958 -7.09 -8.51 20.97
C PRO A 958 -8.05 -7.35 20.70
N ASN A 959 -8.24 -7.02 19.42
CA ASN A 959 -9.18 -6.04 18.88
C ASN A 959 -10.64 -6.44 19.16
N ASN A 960 -11.11 -7.55 18.58
CA ASN A 960 -12.44 -8.15 18.83
C ASN A 960 -12.67 -8.44 20.33
N GLY A 961 -11.58 -8.77 21.05
CA GLY A 961 -11.60 -8.98 22.49
C GLY A 961 -11.84 -7.71 23.32
N SER A 962 -11.63 -6.53 22.74
CA SER A 962 -11.77 -5.22 23.41
C SER A 962 -13.13 -4.56 23.24
N SER A 963 -14.02 -5.16 22.46
CA SER A 963 -15.24 -4.49 22.00
C SER A 963 -16.22 -4.16 23.13
N ILE A 964 -16.78 -2.95 23.09
CA ILE A 964 -17.84 -2.50 24.00
C ILE A 964 -19.15 -3.23 23.66
N THR A 965 -19.55 -4.17 24.52
CA THR A 965 -20.79 -4.96 24.40
C THR A 965 -21.77 -4.46 25.45
N VAL A 966 -23.01 -4.18 25.05
CA VAL A 966 -24.05 -3.66 25.95
C VAL A 966 -25.37 -4.40 25.82
N LEU A 967 -26.10 -4.51 26.93
CA LEU A 967 -27.54 -4.78 26.93
C LEU A 967 -28.28 -3.46 27.01
N ALA A 968 -29.09 -3.15 26.01
CA ALA A 968 -29.88 -1.93 25.89
C ALA A 968 -31.37 -2.20 26.19
N GLU A 969 -31.97 -1.47 27.12
CA GLU A 969 -33.32 -1.74 27.62
C GLU A 969 -34.17 -0.48 27.71
N TYR A 970 -35.36 -0.51 27.10
CA TYR A 970 -36.31 0.61 27.08
C TYR A 970 -37.75 0.11 26.86
N GLY A 971 -38.74 0.71 27.52
CA GLY A 971 -40.16 0.37 27.32
C GLY A 971 -40.54 -1.10 27.58
N GLY A 972 -39.74 -1.83 28.37
CA GLY A 972 -39.89 -3.28 28.57
C GLY A 972 -39.34 -4.15 27.43
N LYS A 973 -38.66 -3.55 26.45
CA LYS A 973 -37.92 -4.21 25.37
C LYS A 973 -36.42 -4.27 25.72
N SER A 974 -35.73 -5.26 25.17
CA SER A 974 -34.31 -5.53 25.43
C SER A 974 -33.56 -5.94 24.15
N ILE A 975 -32.44 -5.28 23.87
CA ILE A 975 -31.53 -5.60 22.77
C ILE A 975 -30.14 -5.91 23.34
N LEU A 976 -29.62 -7.10 23.08
CA LEU A 976 -28.20 -7.39 23.30
C LEU A 976 -27.40 -6.96 22.06
N LEU A 977 -26.48 -6.01 22.22
CA LEU A 977 -25.59 -5.53 21.17
C LEU A 977 -24.22 -6.19 21.32
N GLY A 978 -24.00 -7.28 20.57
CA GLY A 978 -22.84 -8.16 20.72
C GLY A 978 -21.48 -7.50 20.50
N ALA A 979 -21.38 -6.60 19.52
CA ALA A 979 -20.10 -6.17 18.94
C ALA A 979 -19.23 -7.39 18.61
N ASP A 980 -17.92 -7.34 18.77
CA ASP A 980 -17.03 -8.45 18.39
C ASP A 980 -16.56 -9.33 19.56
N CYS A 981 -17.16 -9.13 20.73
CA CYS A 981 -16.75 -9.75 21.98
C CYS A 981 -16.62 -11.29 21.92
N HIS A 982 -15.53 -11.79 22.50
CA HIS A 982 -15.24 -13.22 22.58
C HIS A 982 -16.23 -13.94 23.50
N ALA A 983 -16.78 -15.07 23.05
CA ALA A 983 -17.83 -15.80 23.74
C ALA A 983 -17.58 -16.05 25.25
N PRO A 984 -16.39 -16.47 25.74
CA PRO A 984 -16.17 -16.71 27.17
C PRO A 984 -16.34 -15.49 28.08
N LEU A 985 -16.07 -14.28 27.58
CA LEU A 985 -16.30 -13.05 28.35
C LEU A 985 -17.81 -12.72 28.39
N LEU A 986 -18.49 -12.82 27.24
CA LEU A 986 -19.94 -12.65 27.17
C LEU A 986 -20.68 -13.68 28.06
N VAL A 987 -20.23 -14.94 28.08
CA VAL A 987 -20.74 -16.01 28.96
C VAL A 987 -20.56 -15.66 30.44
N ALA A 988 -19.41 -15.08 30.84
CA ALA A 988 -19.18 -14.68 32.22
C ALA A 988 -20.08 -13.50 32.65
N SER A 989 -20.19 -12.48 31.79
CA SER A 989 -21.05 -11.32 32.04
C SER A 989 -22.53 -11.69 32.04
N LEU A 990 -22.99 -12.54 31.10
CA LEU A 990 -24.37 -13.05 31.11
C LEU A 990 -24.68 -13.88 32.36
N LYS A 991 -23.79 -14.78 32.80
CA LYS A 991 -23.98 -15.54 34.05
C LYS A 991 -24.09 -14.62 35.27
N THR A 992 -23.26 -13.57 35.32
CA THR A 992 -23.30 -12.56 36.38
C THR A 992 -24.62 -11.78 36.37
N LEU A 993 -25.09 -11.35 35.19
CA LEU A 993 -26.35 -10.64 35.03
C LEU A 993 -27.56 -11.51 35.41
N LEU A 994 -27.56 -12.77 35.01
CA LEU A 994 -28.59 -13.75 35.37
C LEU A 994 -28.65 -13.97 36.88
N GLN A 995 -27.49 -14.08 37.55
CA GLN A 995 -27.41 -14.21 39.00
C GLN A 995 -27.94 -12.95 39.71
N GLN A 996 -27.56 -11.75 39.26
CA GLN A 996 -28.06 -10.48 39.79
C GLN A 996 -29.58 -10.33 39.63
N ARG A 997 -30.12 -10.68 38.45
CA ARG A 997 -31.56 -10.58 38.12
C ARG A 997 -32.37 -11.80 38.58
N ARG A 998 -31.73 -12.84 39.13
CA ARG A 998 -32.32 -14.14 39.54
C ARG A 998 -33.05 -14.88 38.40
N LEU A 999 -32.54 -14.76 37.18
CA LEU A 999 -33.10 -15.36 35.97
C LEU A 999 -32.36 -16.67 35.60
N LYS A 1000 -33.04 -17.58 34.88
CA LYS A 1000 -32.42 -18.79 34.30
C LYS A 1000 -31.86 -18.55 32.89
N LYS A 1001 -32.55 -17.72 32.11
CA LYS A 1001 -32.19 -17.23 30.78
C LYS A 1001 -32.53 -15.74 30.70
N LEU A 1002 -31.82 -14.99 29.88
CA LEU A 1002 -32.02 -13.55 29.70
C LEU A 1002 -33.05 -13.32 28.59
N PRO A 1003 -34.25 -12.78 28.87
CA PRO A 1003 -35.24 -12.50 27.85
C PRO A 1003 -34.79 -11.32 26.97
N LEU A 1004 -34.69 -11.56 25.67
CA LEU A 1004 -34.26 -10.58 24.67
C LEU A 1004 -35.33 -10.39 23.60
N SER A 1005 -35.67 -9.12 23.35
CA SER A 1005 -36.50 -8.74 22.19
C SER A 1005 -35.70 -8.89 20.89
N ALA A 1006 -34.39 -8.61 20.92
CA ALA A 1006 -33.44 -8.93 19.86
C ALA A 1006 -32.01 -9.17 20.38
N PHE A 1007 -31.19 -9.84 19.57
CA PHE A 1007 -29.75 -10.02 19.79
C PHE A 1007 -29.01 -9.74 18.48
N LYS A 1008 -28.20 -8.67 18.44
CA LYS A 1008 -27.18 -8.49 17.42
C LYS A 1008 -26.04 -9.47 17.69
N VAL A 1009 -25.89 -10.44 16.80
CA VAL A 1009 -24.91 -11.52 16.94
C VAL A 1009 -23.49 -10.96 16.87
N PRO A 1010 -22.52 -11.55 17.61
CA PRO A 1010 -21.16 -11.01 17.62
C PRO A 1010 -20.40 -11.24 16.31
N HIS A 1011 -19.46 -10.35 15.99
CA HIS A 1011 -18.49 -10.50 14.89
C HIS A 1011 -19.14 -11.00 13.59
N HIS A 1012 -20.18 -10.28 13.13
CA HIS A 1012 -20.91 -10.55 11.88
C HIS A 1012 -21.55 -11.95 11.75
N GLY A 1013 -21.61 -12.73 12.84
CA GLY A 1013 -21.97 -14.15 12.80
C GLY A 1013 -20.77 -15.06 12.52
N SER A 1014 -19.59 -14.73 13.03
CA SER A 1014 -18.38 -15.57 12.97
C SER A 1014 -18.51 -16.83 13.82
N ARG A 1015 -18.02 -17.97 13.30
CA ARG A 1015 -18.04 -19.27 14.00
C ARG A 1015 -17.19 -19.30 15.26
N ASN A 1016 -16.37 -18.28 15.51
CA ASN A 1016 -15.42 -18.20 16.62
C ASN A 1016 -15.90 -17.32 17.79
N ASN A 1017 -17.00 -16.57 17.62
CA ASN A 1017 -17.48 -15.56 18.59
C ASN A 1017 -18.87 -15.91 19.16
N LEU A 1018 -19.55 -16.93 18.63
CA LEU A 1018 -20.84 -17.44 19.13
C LEU A 1018 -20.81 -18.96 19.39
N ASP A 1019 -20.99 -19.36 20.65
CA ASP A 1019 -21.03 -20.76 21.10
C ASP A 1019 -22.40 -21.17 21.67
N GLU A 1020 -22.55 -22.48 21.94
CA GLU A 1020 -23.75 -23.07 22.55
C GLU A 1020 -24.05 -22.53 23.97
N THR A 1021 -23.03 -22.04 24.69
CA THR A 1021 -23.21 -21.54 26.06
C THR A 1021 -23.80 -20.12 26.04
N VAL A 1022 -23.40 -19.25 25.11
CA VAL A 1022 -24.05 -17.94 24.89
C VAL A 1022 -25.54 -18.16 24.58
N MET A 1023 -25.85 -19.04 23.63
CA MET A 1023 -27.23 -19.39 23.27
C MET A 1023 -28.01 -20.03 24.43
N GLY A 1024 -27.35 -20.87 25.22
CA GLY A 1024 -27.90 -21.48 26.43
C GLY A 1024 -28.34 -20.48 27.51
N LEU A 1025 -27.69 -19.31 27.59
CA LEU A 1025 -27.93 -18.28 28.61
C LEU A 1025 -29.00 -17.24 28.23
N ILE A 1026 -29.43 -17.18 26.98
CA ILE A 1026 -30.43 -16.22 26.49
C ILE A 1026 -31.75 -16.89 26.11
N GLU A 1027 -32.81 -16.08 26.01
CA GLU A 1027 -34.09 -16.44 25.42
C GLU A 1027 -34.48 -15.33 24.44
N CYS A 1028 -34.24 -15.54 23.15
CA CYS A 1028 -34.39 -14.53 22.12
C CYS A 1028 -35.09 -15.12 20.88
N ARG A 1029 -35.93 -14.31 20.21
CA ARG A 1029 -36.53 -14.70 18.93
C ARG A 1029 -35.84 -14.06 17.72
N ASN A 1030 -35.38 -12.82 17.84
CA ASN A 1030 -34.87 -12.02 16.72
C ASN A 1030 -33.35 -11.93 16.79
N TYR A 1031 -32.68 -12.59 15.85
CA TYR A 1031 -31.22 -12.56 15.73
C TYR A 1031 -30.87 -11.64 14.57
N LEU A 1032 -30.07 -10.61 14.84
CA LEU A 1032 -29.74 -9.54 13.89
C LEU A 1032 -28.32 -9.77 13.36
N ILE A 1033 -28.17 -9.83 12.05
CA ILE A 1033 -26.91 -10.11 11.35
C ILE A 1033 -26.67 -9.00 10.32
N SER A 1034 -25.77 -8.06 10.63
CA SER A 1034 -25.34 -7.01 9.70
C SER A 1034 -24.04 -7.37 9.00
N THR A 1035 -24.12 -7.92 7.78
CA THR A 1035 -22.96 -8.08 6.88
C THR A 1035 -23.40 -8.50 5.48
N SER A 1036 -22.74 -7.97 4.45
CA SER A 1036 -22.90 -8.39 3.04
C SER A 1036 -22.15 -9.68 2.72
N GLY A 1037 -21.26 -10.14 3.61
CA GLY A 1037 -20.38 -11.30 3.39
C GLY A 1037 -19.36 -11.11 2.26
N LYS A 1038 -19.27 -9.90 1.68
CA LYS A 1038 -18.47 -9.59 0.50
C LYS A 1038 -16.97 -9.82 0.73
N LEU A 1039 -16.44 -9.35 1.87
CA LEU A 1039 -15.03 -9.49 2.25
C LEU A 1039 -14.76 -10.78 3.05
N PHE A 1040 -15.28 -10.88 4.28
CA PHE A 1040 -14.94 -11.97 5.23
C PHE A 1040 -15.72 -13.28 5.06
N LYS A 1041 -16.75 -13.30 4.20
CA LYS A 1041 -17.67 -14.44 4.02
C LYS A 1041 -18.46 -14.84 5.28
N HIS A 1042 -18.62 -13.90 6.22
CA HIS A 1042 -19.60 -14.00 7.29
C HIS A 1042 -21.02 -13.70 6.79
N PRO A 1043 -22.08 -14.20 7.45
CA PRO A 1043 -22.04 -15.08 8.62
C PRO A 1043 -21.53 -16.48 8.27
N ASP A 1044 -20.74 -17.08 9.16
CA ASP A 1044 -20.34 -18.48 9.00
C ASP A 1044 -21.57 -19.39 9.18
N ARG A 1045 -21.68 -20.42 8.34
CA ARG A 1045 -22.83 -21.36 8.39
C ARG A 1045 -22.90 -22.07 9.74
N GLU A 1046 -21.77 -22.36 10.36
CA GLU A 1046 -21.65 -22.94 11.69
C GLU A 1046 -22.22 -22.04 12.81
N ALA A 1047 -22.17 -20.71 12.67
CA ALA A 1047 -22.77 -19.79 13.63
C ALA A 1047 -24.29 -19.72 13.46
N ILE A 1048 -24.77 -19.64 12.22
CA ILE A 1048 -26.22 -19.69 11.92
C ILE A 1048 -26.83 -21.02 12.36
N ALA A 1049 -26.11 -22.14 12.18
CA ALA A 1049 -26.54 -23.45 12.66
C ALA A 1049 -26.77 -23.48 14.19
N ARG A 1050 -25.87 -22.86 14.98
CA ARG A 1050 -26.03 -22.72 16.43
C ARG A 1050 -27.22 -21.84 16.81
N ILE A 1051 -27.53 -20.81 16.03
CA ILE A 1051 -28.73 -19.98 16.24
C ILE A 1051 -30.00 -20.78 15.94
N ILE A 1052 -30.04 -21.53 14.84
CA ILE A 1052 -31.19 -22.36 14.46
C ILE A 1052 -31.44 -23.46 15.51
N HIS A 1053 -30.40 -24.12 16.00
CA HIS A 1053 -30.53 -25.26 16.92
C HIS A 1053 -30.72 -24.86 18.39
N PHE A 1054 -29.95 -23.89 18.90
CA PHE A 1054 -29.98 -23.50 20.32
C PHE A 1054 -30.78 -22.22 20.61
N GLY A 1055 -31.20 -21.48 19.58
CA GLY A 1055 -31.83 -20.16 19.71
C GLY A 1055 -33.31 -20.15 20.07
N GLY A 1056 -33.91 -21.30 20.37
CA GLY A 1056 -35.31 -21.43 20.78
C GLY A 1056 -36.19 -22.08 19.70
N PRO A 1057 -37.51 -22.19 19.92
CA PRO A 1057 -38.37 -23.07 19.13
C PRO A 1057 -38.68 -22.59 17.70
N SER A 1058 -38.50 -21.30 17.39
CA SER A 1058 -38.60 -20.76 16.02
C SER A 1058 -37.86 -19.42 15.91
N PRO A 1059 -36.52 -19.45 15.75
CA PRO A 1059 -35.70 -18.24 15.65
C PRO A 1059 -35.94 -17.53 14.31
N THR A 1060 -35.84 -16.21 14.32
CA THR A 1060 -35.93 -15.35 13.13
C THR A 1060 -34.60 -14.68 12.90
N LEU A 1061 -33.96 -15.04 11.78
CA LEU A 1061 -32.70 -14.50 11.29
C LEU A 1061 -33.01 -13.25 10.46
N TRP A 1062 -32.53 -12.10 10.90
CA TRP A 1062 -32.71 -10.82 10.20
C TRP A 1062 -31.37 -10.42 9.57
N PHE A 1063 -31.28 -10.50 8.24
CA PHE A 1063 -30.08 -10.10 7.48
C PHE A 1063 -30.31 -8.73 6.83
N ASN A 1064 -29.41 -7.77 7.03
CA ASN A 1064 -29.49 -6.46 6.36
C ASN A 1064 -29.03 -6.46 4.89
N TYR A 1065 -28.54 -7.61 4.42
CA TYR A 1065 -28.13 -7.89 3.04
C TYR A 1065 -28.69 -9.24 2.61
N ARG A 1066 -29.04 -9.37 1.33
CA ARG A 1066 -29.19 -10.67 0.66
C ARG A 1066 -27.96 -10.90 -0.22
N SER A 1067 -27.27 -12.03 -0.06
CA SER A 1067 -26.06 -12.36 -0.81
C SER A 1067 -25.84 -13.86 -0.92
N ASP A 1068 -24.98 -14.27 -1.86
CA ASP A 1068 -24.56 -15.66 -2.14
C ASP A 1068 -24.12 -16.44 -0.88
N VAL A 1069 -23.66 -15.72 0.16
CA VAL A 1069 -23.20 -16.28 1.44
C VAL A 1069 -24.38 -16.69 2.31
N ASN A 1070 -25.45 -15.88 2.33
CA ASN A 1070 -26.56 -16.03 3.28
C ASN A 1070 -27.89 -16.46 2.64
N GLU A 1071 -28.05 -16.40 1.31
CA GLU A 1071 -29.31 -16.76 0.62
C GLU A 1071 -29.72 -18.22 0.78
N VAL A 1072 -28.77 -19.11 1.10
CA VAL A 1072 -29.05 -20.51 1.47
C VAL A 1072 -30.09 -20.60 2.59
N TRP A 1073 -30.10 -19.66 3.53
CA TRP A 1073 -31.06 -19.64 4.64
C TRP A 1073 -32.47 -19.19 4.21
N ALA A 1074 -32.63 -18.64 3.00
CA ALA A 1074 -33.94 -18.32 2.43
C ALA A 1074 -34.70 -19.56 1.90
N LYS A 1075 -34.02 -20.68 1.67
CA LYS A 1075 -34.61 -21.90 1.09
C LYS A 1075 -35.84 -22.39 1.90
N PRO A 1076 -37.04 -22.48 1.30
CA PRO A 1076 -38.25 -22.91 2.01
C PRO A 1076 -38.12 -24.29 2.65
N GLU A 1077 -37.44 -25.24 2.01
CA GLU A 1077 -37.22 -26.58 2.56
C GLU A 1077 -36.37 -26.56 3.84
N LEU A 1078 -35.39 -25.65 3.97
CA LEU A 1078 -34.57 -25.54 5.18
C LEU A 1078 -35.32 -24.84 6.30
N GLN A 1079 -36.05 -23.75 5.99
CA GLN A 1079 -36.93 -23.07 6.94
C GLN A 1079 -38.00 -24.01 7.50
N ALA A 1080 -38.57 -24.89 6.66
CA ALA A 1080 -39.51 -25.92 7.09
C ALA A 1080 -38.83 -27.07 7.88
N LYS A 1081 -37.69 -27.61 7.40
CA LYS A 1081 -36.96 -28.73 8.06
C LYS A 1081 -36.51 -28.37 9.48
N TYR A 1082 -36.04 -27.14 9.69
CA TYR A 1082 -35.44 -26.70 10.95
C TYR A 1082 -36.24 -25.58 11.68
N ASN A 1083 -37.48 -25.32 11.26
CA ASN A 1083 -38.48 -24.43 11.91
C ASN A 1083 -38.04 -22.96 12.20
N TYR A 1084 -37.06 -22.43 11.48
CA TYR A 1084 -36.63 -21.03 11.60
C TYR A 1084 -37.26 -20.16 10.51
N ARG A 1085 -37.05 -18.84 10.60
CA ARG A 1085 -37.41 -17.86 9.55
C ARG A 1085 -36.19 -17.06 9.14
N ALA A 1086 -36.01 -16.78 7.86
CA ALA A 1086 -35.03 -15.84 7.34
C ALA A 1086 -35.72 -14.63 6.71
N MET A 1087 -35.33 -13.43 7.17
CA MET A 1087 -35.83 -12.14 6.73
C MET A 1087 -34.70 -11.34 6.08
N TYR A 1088 -35.01 -10.71 4.95
CA TYR A 1088 -34.08 -9.93 4.11
C TYR A 1088 -34.72 -8.58 3.77
N PRO A 1089 -33.96 -7.60 3.24
CA PRO A 1089 -34.53 -6.39 2.67
C PRO A 1089 -35.38 -6.71 1.42
N PRO A 1090 -36.22 -5.78 0.95
CA PRO A 1090 -36.86 -5.87 -0.36
C PRO A 1090 -35.83 -6.01 -1.49
N GLU A 1091 -36.26 -6.58 -2.62
CA GLU A 1091 -35.39 -6.77 -3.78
C GLU A 1091 -34.85 -5.43 -4.31
N GLY A 1092 -33.53 -5.36 -4.52
CA GLY A 1092 -32.83 -4.13 -4.89
C GLY A 1092 -32.59 -3.14 -3.73
N GLN A 1093 -32.87 -3.49 -2.47
CA GLN A 1093 -32.62 -2.66 -1.30
C GLN A 1093 -31.55 -3.27 -0.37
N GLU A 1094 -30.89 -2.42 0.40
CA GLU A 1094 -29.94 -2.77 1.46
C GLU A 1094 -30.41 -2.12 2.78
N GLY A 1095 -30.04 -2.72 3.92
CA GLY A 1095 -30.39 -2.22 5.24
C GLY A 1095 -31.73 -2.77 5.75
N LEU A 1096 -31.96 -2.72 7.07
CA LEU A 1096 -33.13 -3.37 7.66
C LEU A 1096 -33.54 -2.80 9.02
N LEU A 1097 -34.73 -2.19 9.05
CA LEU A 1097 -35.39 -1.69 10.25
C LEU A 1097 -36.16 -2.80 10.98
N VAL A 1098 -35.81 -3.05 12.24
CA VAL A 1098 -36.55 -3.94 13.15
C VAL A 1098 -37.18 -3.11 14.27
N THR A 1099 -38.51 -3.21 14.41
CA THR A 1099 -39.30 -2.60 15.51
C THR A 1099 -39.69 -3.69 16.50
N LEU A 1100 -39.59 -3.41 17.81
CA LEU A 1100 -39.62 -4.43 18.88
C LEU A 1100 -40.83 -4.35 19.81
#